data_AF-A0A8X8ZX68-F1
#
_entry.id   AF-A0A8X8ZX68-F1
#
_cell.length_a   1.000
_cell.length_b   1.000
_cell.length_c   1.000
_cell.angle_alpha   90.00
_cell.angle_beta   90.00
_cell.angle_gamma   90.00
#
_symmetry.space_group_name_H-M   'P 1'
#
loop_
_entity.id
_entity.type
_entity.pdbx_description
1 polymer ?
#
loop_
_entity_poly.entity_id
_entity_poly.type
_entity_poly.pdbx_seq_one_letter_code
_entity_poly.pdbx_strand_id
1 'polypeptide(L)'
;MALRGSDPTRSNDERRDQRLHHEQAATVTLRPWTTTALVVERGGGDAELVKQAETQRRLRKPREAPLLPEPHLESRQTAAEFQLDDGAPAERRRRRGRARRDDRMPVVDPATEADRREEEGSVADSSSWEVRDLRCFEIWGRKREASDGVKEHHHHLPPPLHPPHPSQCTLPPLHPGPSFACYRTITIVDACPLPYEGGNPSSSYSQASTSLAAGSDPGPSLVDFHAVIVVEMAATPVSPLAPGLPCAEPYIRSTPNLSHRRSVLFNSEPKHFNHAFISHNVISKHPRASTASQDTDFASDGSSTVAIENDDVAGSTVFVIRARNRIGLLGVITRVFKVLGLTVQGASVEFEGDFFVKSFHVTSSDGKKLEDVEDLERIRKSLMEAIDGVGDTSAGLMQAGGRGVVVKKSVSGLESLGERRAKAEKMFGLMDGFLKNDPMSLQKDILDHVEYTVARSRFNFDDFEAFQALSHSVRDRLIERWHDTHQHFKKQDPKRLYFLSLEFLMGRSLSNSVINLGIRDEYAEALSQLGFEYEVLAEQEGDAALGNGGLARLSACQMDSLATLDYPVWGYGLRYQYGLFRQVIVDGYQHEQPDYWLNFGNPWEIERIQVSYSVKVEAVAYDNPIPGYGTRNAINLRLWAAKPSGQYDLFYLFHCLVADDLPIGLKFQESYNTGDYINAIVNRQKAETISYVLYPDDRSYQGKELRLKQQYFFVSASVQDIIRRFKDVHDNFDEFPDKVAFQINDTHPSLAIVEVMRMLIDEECLDWGRAWEIVCRAFSFTTHTVNTEGLEKIPVDLLGSLLPRHLQIMYDINHRFMEDLKRKIGQDYSRLERMSIVEEGIVKSIRMANLSIICSHTVNGVSKVHFELLKTRLFKDFHDLWPQKFQYKTNGVTQRRWIVVSNPGLCSLISKWLGTEAWIRNVDLLAGLQEHASNPVLQQEWTMTKTINKMRLADYIETSTGVKVSLDAMFDVQVKRIHEYKRQLMNILGIVYRYDCIKNMNKSDRKKVVPRVCIIGGKAAPGYEVAKKIIKLCHAVAEKVNGDDDVGDLLKVVFIPDYNVSVAELVIPGSDLSQHISTVGHEASGTGSMKFLMNGCLLLATADGSTVEIIEEIGAENMFLVGAKLHEDPQSGDKPARGVSIQFIRVVSMVRDGYFGFKEYFNSLCDSLEDDKDFYKLGADFSSYLEAQAMADRVFVNKEKWTCMSILSTAGSGKFSSDRTIEEYAKHAWGIEPCRCPF
;
A
#
# COMPACT_ATOMS: atom_id res chain seq x y z
N MET A 1 18.98 -51.56 37.38
CA MET A 1 20.31 -51.79 38.01
C MET A 1 21.39 -51.28 37.06
N ALA A 2 22.56 -50.90 37.58
CA ALA A 2 23.66 -50.35 36.80
C ALA A 2 24.88 -51.26 36.87
N LEU A 3 25.75 -51.25 35.84
CA LEU A 3 27.17 -50.86 35.95
C LEU A 3 27.94 -51.00 34.61
N ARG A 4 29.05 -50.26 34.58
CA ARG A 4 30.20 -50.19 33.65
C ARG A 4 30.72 -51.59 33.21
N GLY A 5 31.46 -51.81 32.12
CA GLY A 5 32.12 -50.93 31.14
C GLY A 5 33.44 -51.56 30.63
N SER A 6 34.13 -50.91 29.68
CA SER A 6 35.52 -51.15 29.17
C SER A 6 35.89 -52.40 28.33
N ASP A 7 36.52 -52.10 27.18
CA ASP A 7 37.40 -52.88 26.27
C ASP A 7 38.75 -53.28 26.98
N PRO A 8 39.77 -53.99 26.42
CA PRO A 8 40.30 -53.86 25.03
C PRO A 8 40.93 -55.08 24.28
N THR A 9 40.79 -55.06 22.94
CA THR A 9 41.79 -55.39 21.87
C THR A 9 42.74 -56.61 21.93
N ARG A 10 42.75 -57.42 20.84
CA ARG A 10 43.89 -57.78 19.94
C ARG A 10 43.59 -59.10 19.18
N SER A 11 44.12 -59.43 17.99
CA SER A 11 44.55 -58.71 16.77
C SER A 11 45.30 -59.72 15.87
N ASN A 12 45.09 -59.76 14.55
CA ASN A 12 46.20 -60.01 13.60
C ASN A 12 45.85 -59.76 12.11
N ASP A 13 46.93 -59.48 11.37
CA ASP A 13 47.17 -59.73 9.93
C ASP A 13 46.49 -58.93 8.80
N GLU A 14 47.30 -57.94 8.35
CA GLU A 14 47.83 -57.81 6.97
C GLU A 14 47.19 -56.83 5.94
N ARG A 15 47.88 -55.68 5.83
CA ARG A 15 48.27 -54.92 4.62
C ARG A 15 47.25 -54.05 3.87
N ARG A 16 47.80 -52.96 3.31
CA ARG A 16 47.16 -51.93 2.45
C ARG A 16 47.46 -52.24 0.98
N ASP A 17 46.59 -51.84 0.05
CA ASP A 17 46.81 -50.59 -0.72
C ASP A 17 45.53 -50.12 -1.47
N GLN A 18 45.65 -49.32 -2.54
CA GLN A 18 44.68 -48.26 -2.89
C GLN A 18 43.84 -48.46 -4.17
N ARG A 19 42.67 -47.79 -4.17
CA ARG A 19 41.94 -47.14 -5.30
C ARG A 19 41.23 -47.99 -6.40
N LEU A 20 39.92 -47.71 -6.49
CA LEU A 20 39.08 -47.44 -7.69
C LEU A 20 38.46 -48.59 -8.53
N HIS A 21 37.15 -48.39 -8.82
CA HIS A 21 36.23 -49.07 -9.77
C HIS A 21 35.98 -50.59 -9.52
N HIS A 22 34.76 -51.13 -9.64
CA HIS A 22 33.68 -50.93 -10.62
C HIS A 22 32.25 -51.12 -10.03
N GLU A 23 31.24 -50.54 -10.71
CA GLU A 23 29.85 -51.07 -10.88
C GLU A 23 28.93 -51.31 -9.65
N GLN A 24 27.60 -51.43 -9.77
CA GLN A 24 26.68 -51.37 -10.93
C GLN A 24 25.39 -50.59 -10.56
N ALA A 25 24.47 -50.37 -11.51
CA ALA A 25 23.37 -49.39 -11.37
C ALA A 25 21.99 -49.96 -10.97
N ALA A 26 21.17 -49.12 -10.34
CA ALA A 26 19.70 -49.26 -10.29
C ALA A 26 19.05 -47.86 -10.35
N THR A 27 18.01 -47.69 -11.16
CA THR A 27 17.41 -46.38 -11.47
C THR A 27 16.14 -46.12 -10.68
N VAL A 28 16.00 -44.94 -10.06
CA VAL A 28 14.74 -44.44 -9.48
C VAL A 28 14.26 -43.26 -10.30
N THR A 29 13.10 -43.39 -10.95
CA THR A 29 12.49 -42.32 -11.74
C THR A 29 11.47 -41.54 -10.91
N LEU A 30 11.58 -40.21 -10.93
CA LEU A 30 10.52 -39.32 -10.49
C LEU A 30 9.32 -39.41 -11.46
N ARG A 31 8.10 -39.32 -10.93
CA ARG A 31 6.86 -39.12 -11.69
C ARG A 31 5.91 -38.16 -10.95
N PRO A 32 5.05 -37.42 -11.67
CA PRO A 32 4.14 -36.44 -11.08
C PRO A 32 2.95 -37.09 -10.37
N TRP A 33 2.28 -36.29 -9.54
CA TRP A 33 1.03 -36.68 -8.87
C TRP A 33 -0.15 -36.56 -9.84
N THR A 34 -1.08 -37.51 -9.77
CA THR A 34 -2.37 -37.48 -10.48
C THR A 34 -3.48 -37.93 -9.53
N THR A 35 -4.46 -37.05 -9.32
CA THR A 35 -5.60 -37.28 -8.43
C THR A 35 -6.45 -38.46 -8.93
N THR A 36 -6.82 -39.38 -8.04
CA THR A 36 -7.66 -40.54 -8.38
C THR A 36 -9.03 -40.40 -7.72
N ALA A 37 -10.08 -40.28 -8.53
CA ALA A 37 -11.46 -40.23 -8.03
C ALA A 37 -11.97 -41.63 -7.64
N LEU A 38 -12.78 -41.70 -6.58
CA LEU A 38 -13.45 -42.92 -6.13
C LEU A 38 -14.81 -43.09 -6.83
N VAL A 39 -14.88 -44.02 -7.78
CA VAL A 39 -16.15 -44.50 -8.37
C VAL A 39 -16.46 -45.89 -7.81
N VAL A 40 -17.70 -46.08 -7.34
CA VAL A 40 -18.18 -47.35 -6.78
C VAL A 40 -19.01 -48.09 -7.82
N GLU A 41 -18.47 -49.16 -8.39
CA GLU A 41 -19.23 -50.16 -9.15
C GLU A 41 -19.39 -51.48 -8.38
N ARG A 42 -20.45 -52.23 -8.71
CA ARG A 42 -20.82 -53.50 -8.06
C ARG A 42 -20.85 -54.66 -9.06
N GLY A 43 -20.21 -55.77 -8.70
CA GLY A 43 -20.39 -57.09 -9.33
C GLY A 43 -19.05 -57.80 -9.56
N GLY A 44 -18.94 -59.12 -9.39
CA GLY A 44 -19.93 -60.07 -8.86
C GLY A 44 -19.45 -61.52 -8.97
N GLY A 45 -19.94 -62.40 -8.08
CA GLY A 45 -19.55 -63.82 -8.00
C GLY A 45 -18.28 -64.08 -7.16
N ASP A 46 -18.10 -65.26 -6.57
CA ASP A 46 -19.03 -66.40 -6.45
C ASP A 46 -18.64 -67.33 -5.28
N ALA A 47 -19.57 -68.21 -4.84
CA ALA A 47 -19.42 -69.24 -3.79
C ALA A 47 -19.18 -68.75 -2.33
N GLU A 48 -19.56 -69.46 -1.25
CA GLU A 48 -20.04 -70.86 -1.10
C GLU A 48 -21.07 -71.03 0.07
N LEU A 49 -21.87 -72.12 0.02
CA LEU A 49 -22.54 -72.86 1.14
C LEU A 49 -23.72 -72.28 2.00
N VAL A 50 -24.89 -72.91 1.78
CA VAL A 50 -25.77 -73.59 2.80
C VAL A 50 -27.01 -72.90 3.43
N LYS A 51 -28.16 -73.20 2.76
CA LYS A 51 -29.49 -73.67 3.28
C LYS A 51 -30.57 -72.75 3.88
N GLN A 52 -31.78 -72.98 3.30
CA GLN A 52 -33.14 -72.99 3.90
C GLN A 52 -33.82 -71.61 4.17
N ALA A 53 -35.09 -71.38 3.84
CA ALA A 53 -36.09 -72.22 3.14
C ALA A 53 -37.13 -71.41 2.32
N GLU A 54 -37.86 -72.06 1.42
CA GLU A 54 -38.95 -71.50 0.60
C GLU A 54 -40.32 -71.53 1.32
N THR A 55 -41.33 -70.75 0.88
CA THR A 55 -42.65 -71.25 0.39
C THR A 55 -43.65 -70.15 -0.04
N GLN A 56 -43.85 -70.05 -1.37
CA GLN A 56 -45.09 -69.86 -2.16
C GLN A 56 -46.29 -68.93 -1.79
N ARG A 57 -46.56 -68.00 -2.74
CA ARG A 57 -47.81 -67.81 -3.57
C ARG A 57 -49.15 -67.21 -3.04
N ARG A 58 -49.48 -66.07 -3.66
CA ARG A 58 -50.70 -65.72 -4.47
C ARG A 58 -52.11 -65.58 -3.84
N LEU A 59 -52.59 -64.32 -3.91
CA LEU A 59 -53.87 -63.85 -4.52
C LEU A 59 -55.24 -64.18 -3.88
N ARG A 60 -55.93 -63.13 -3.42
CA ARG A 60 -57.33 -62.81 -3.77
C ARG A 60 -57.61 -61.29 -3.66
N LYS A 61 -58.65 -60.82 -4.37
CA LYS A 61 -59.19 -59.45 -4.55
C LYS A 61 -60.71 -59.61 -4.85
N PRO A 62 -61.55 -58.56 -5.01
CA PRO A 62 -61.45 -57.14 -4.64
C PRO A 62 -62.72 -56.60 -3.90
N ARG A 63 -62.78 -55.29 -3.62
CA ARG A 63 -63.94 -54.35 -3.59
C ARG A 63 -63.45 -53.00 -3.00
N GLU A 64 -63.91 -51.80 -3.35
CA GLU A 64 -64.64 -51.21 -4.50
C GLU A 64 -64.23 -49.69 -4.57
N ALA A 65 -64.56 -48.91 -5.61
CA ALA A 65 -64.04 -47.53 -5.86
C ALA A 65 -65.15 -46.66 -6.54
N PRO A 66 -64.93 -45.60 -7.41
CA PRO A 66 -63.76 -44.75 -7.77
C PRO A 66 -64.12 -43.21 -8.03
N LEU A 67 -63.25 -42.50 -8.79
CA LEU A 67 -63.45 -41.28 -9.65
C LEU A 67 -63.19 -39.86 -9.07
N LEU A 68 -62.64 -38.82 -9.76
CA LEU A 68 -61.80 -38.64 -10.99
C LEU A 68 -61.11 -37.20 -10.98
N PRO A 69 -60.20 -36.81 -11.92
CA PRO A 69 -59.16 -35.78 -11.71
C PRO A 69 -58.97 -34.72 -12.88
N GLU A 70 -57.72 -34.25 -13.11
CA GLU A 70 -57.15 -33.40 -14.21
C GLU A 70 -57.32 -31.86 -14.15
N PRO A 71 -56.27 -31.11 -14.58
CA PRO A 71 -56.42 -30.17 -15.72
C PRO A 71 -55.24 -30.15 -16.74
N HIS A 72 -55.48 -29.60 -17.95
CA HIS A 72 -54.62 -29.73 -19.15
C HIS A 72 -54.05 -28.40 -19.73
N LEU A 73 -52.88 -28.55 -20.40
CA LEU A 73 -52.30 -27.88 -21.61
C LEU A 73 -52.43 -26.36 -21.94
N GLU A 74 -51.25 -25.79 -22.25
CA GLU A 74 -50.87 -24.95 -23.43
C GLU A 74 -51.74 -23.76 -23.95
N SER A 75 -51.18 -22.54 -23.97
CA SER A 75 -50.43 -22.00 -25.17
C SER A 75 -50.20 -20.47 -25.21
N ARG A 76 -49.03 -20.08 -25.79
CA ARG A 76 -48.62 -18.85 -26.53
C ARG A 76 -49.16 -17.41 -26.26
N GLN A 77 -48.16 -16.52 -26.10
CA GLN A 77 -47.97 -15.19 -26.76
C GLN A 77 -48.77 -13.92 -26.36
N THR A 78 -48.05 -13.03 -25.66
CA THR A 78 -47.85 -11.57 -25.92
C THR A 78 -49.02 -10.65 -26.31
N ALA A 79 -49.32 -9.70 -25.42
CA ALA A 79 -49.49 -8.26 -25.73
C ALA A 79 -49.27 -7.43 -24.44
N ALA A 80 -49.20 -6.10 -24.53
CA ALA A 80 -48.89 -5.19 -23.42
C ALA A 80 -50.02 -4.18 -23.12
N GLU A 81 -49.68 -3.12 -22.39
CA GLU A 81 -50.50 -1.93 -22.03
C GLU A 81 -51.49 -2.08 -20.87
N PHE A 82 -51.35 -1.18 -19.88
CA PHE A 82 -52.43 -0.25 -19.55
C PHE A 82 -51.86 1.07 -19.02
N GLN A 83 -52.57 2.19 -19.24
CA GLN A 83 -52.13 3.53 -18.86
C GLN A 83 -52.68 3.99 -17.51
N LEU A 84 -52.05 5.07 -17.02
CA LEU A 84 -52.49 6.04 -16.01
C LEU A 84 -54.01 6.33 -16.00
N ASP A 85 -54.54 6.68 -14.83
CA ASP A 85 -55.31 7.93 -14.72
C ASP A 85 -55.22 8.53 -13.28
N ASP A 86 -55.47 9.82 -13.16
CA ASP A 86 -55.41 10.63 -11.93
C ASP A 86 -56.79 10.79 -11.26
N GLY A 87 -56.85 11.11 -9.95
CA GLY A 87 -58.13 11.51 -9.34
C GLY A 87 -58.25 11.54 -7.81
N ALA A 88 -58.21 12.74 -7.23
CA ALA A 88 -58.76 13.08 -5.90
C ALA A 88 -60.13 13.83 -6.08
N PRO A 89 -60.86 14.34 -5.04
CA PRO A 89 -60.58 14.35 -3.60
C PRO A 89 -61.81 14.16 -2.63
N ALA A 90 -61.51 14.15 -1.31
CA ALA A 90 -62.27 14.75 -0.19
C ALA A 90 -63.50 14.09 0.51
N GLU A 91 -63.46 14.20 1.86
CA GLU A 91 -64.55 14.40 2.86
C GLU A 91 -65.56 13.26 3.25
N ARG A 92 -65.42 12.65 4.47
CA ARG A 92 -66.29 12.88 5.69
C ARG A 92 -66.32 11.81 6.83
N ARG A 93 -65.95 12.27 8.04
CA ARG A 93 -66.70 12.17 9.36
C ARG A 93 -66.78 10.88 10.25
N ARG A 94 -66.96 11.17 11.58
CA ARG A 94 -67.63 10.41 12.70
C ARG A 94 -66.82 9.32 13.46
N ARG A 95 -67.13 8.96 14.73
CA ARG A 95 -67.62 9.70 15.95
C ARG A 95 -67.53 8.81 17.23
N ARG A 96 -67.59 9.45 18.42
CA ARG A 96 -67.54 8.85 19.80
C ARG A 96 -68.78 8.00 20.21
N GLY A 97 -68.63 7.12 21.22
CA GLY A 97 -68.88 7.56 22.62
C GLY A 97 -69.73 6.73 23.62
N ARG A 98 -69.28 6.75 24.90
CA ARG A 98 -69.86 6.43 26.25
C ARG A 98 -68.71 6.68 27.29
N ALA A 99 -68.74 6.50 28.62
CA ALA A 99 -69.65 6.65 29.80
C ALA A 99 -68.76 6.24 31.04
N ARG A 100 -68.99 6.40 32.36
CA ARG A 100 -69.91 7.01 33.38
C ARG A 100 -69.17 6.77 34.76
N ARG A 101 -69.47 7.28 35.97
CA ARG A 101 -70.09 8.47 36.66
C ARG A 101 -69.94 8.19 38.18
N ASP A 102 -69.93 9.12 39.15
CA ASP A 102 -69.95 10.59 39.13
C ASP A 102 -68.57 11.19 39.50
N ASP A 103 -68.15 11.59 40.71
CA ASP A 103 -68.75 11.91 42.04
C ASP A 103 -67.57 12.51 42.90
N ARG A 104 -67.58 13.60 43.69
CA ARG A 104 -68.58 14.59 44.12
C ARG A 104 -68.12 16.07 44.01
N MET A 105 -67.63 16.69 45.10
CA MET A 105 -67.48 18.15 45.29
C MET A 105 -66.59 18.52 46.50
N PRO A 106 -66.09 19.79 46.69
CA PRO A 106 -66.37 21.06 45.96
C PRO A 106 -65.39 21.36 44.79
N VAL A 107 -64.87 22.55 44.39
CA VAL A 107 -64.72 23.94 44.95
C VAL A 107 -64.78 25.03 43.82
N VAL A 108 -64.52 26.30 44.18
CA VAL A 108 -64.64 27.61 43.45
C VAL A 108 -63.24 28.26 43.24
N ASP A 109 -62.92 29.25 42.36
CA ASP A 109 -63.36 29.71 40.99
C ASP A 109 -62.39 30.87 40.48
N PRO A 110 -62.65 31.86 39.56
CA PRO A 110 -61.89 32.03 38.28
C PRO A 110 -61.31 33.45 37.94
N ALA A 111 -60.69 33.65 36.73
CA ALA A 111 -60.95 34.76 35.74
C ALA A 111 -59.94 34.98 34.54
N THR A 112 -60.45 35.21 33.30
CA THR A 112 -60.05 36.15 32.16
C THR A 112 -58.61 36.28 31.55
N GLU A 113 -58.30 36.80 30.32
CA GLU A 113 -58.99 36.99 28.99
C GLU A 113 -58.09 37.70 27.87
N ALA A 114 -58.08 37.21 26.60
CA ALA A 114 -57.79 37.80 25.23
C ALA A 114 -56.54 38.74 24.93
N ASP A 115 -56.16 39.27 23.73
CA ASP A 115 -56.46 39.10 22.25
C ASP A 115 -55.30 39.64 21.31
N ARG A 116 -55.31 39.28 19.99
CA ARG A 116 -54.83 39.95 18.71
C ARG A 116 -53.37 40.41 18.32
N ARG A 117 -53.01 40.03 17.06
CA ARG A 117 -52.48 40.80 15.86
C ARG A 117 -50.97 40.98 15.47
N GLU A 118 -50.70 40.61 14.19
CA GLU A 118 -49.98 41.27 13.05
C GLU A 118 -48.44 41.55 12.96
N GLU A 119 -47.91 41.18 11.77
CA GLU A 119 -46.84 41.80 10.91
C GLU A 119 -45.31 41.69 11.15
N GLU A 120 -44.59 42.04 10.07
CA GLU A 120 -43.31 41.56 9.50
C GLU A 120 -41.97 42.16 10.05
N GLY A 121 -40.83 41.68 9.50
CA GLY A 121 -39.50 42.33 9.53
C GLY A 121 -38.54 41.84 10.65
N SER A 122 -37.28 41.39 10.49
CA SER A 122 -36.20 41.40 9.46
C SER A 122 -35.02 42.35 9.78
N VAL A 123 -33.78 41.82 9.65
CA VAL A 123 -32.48 42.55 9.56
C VAL A 123 -31.85 43.06 10.88
N ALA A 124 -30.51 43.25 10.85
CA ALA A 124 -29.59 43.78 11.88
C ALA A 124 -29.33 42.84 13.08
N ASP A 125 -28.21 42.14 13.25
CA ASP A 125 -26.79 42.27 12.80
C ASP A 125 -25.87 43.19 13.62
N SER A 126 -24.73 42.60 14.01
CA SER A 126 -23.45 43.20 14.42
C SER A 126 -23.34 43.94 15.77
N SER A 127 -22.09 43.89 16.27
CA SER A 127 -21.45 44.83 17.19
C SER A 127 -21.77 44.73 18.71
N SER A 128 -20.82 45.01 19.63
CA SER A 128 -19.35 45.01 19.51
C SER A 128 -18.64 45.19 20.87
N TRP A 129 -17.32 44.99 20.85
CA TRP A 129 -16.28 45.58 21.72
C TRP A 129 -16.15 45.18 23.20
N GLU A 130 -14.88 45.13 23.57
CA GLU A 130 -14.31 44.90 24.89
C GLU A 130 -14.55 46.10 25.84
N VAL A 131 -14.34 45.90 27.15
CA VAL A 131 -13.24 46.55 27.92
C VAL A 131 -13.29 46.10 29.39
N ARG A 132 -12.17 46.23 30.11
CA ARG A 132 -11.99 45.82 31.51
C ARG A 132 -12.48 46.86 32.54
N ASP A 133 -12.61 46.34 33.77
CA ASP A 133 -11.93 46.84 34.98
C ASP A 133 -12.73 47.44 36.17
N LEU A 134 -12.23 47.08 37.37
CA LEU A 134 -12.29 47.78 38.67
C LEU A 134 -13.65 48.20 39.28
N ARG A 135 -14.08 47.49 40.35
CA ARG A 135 -13.98 47.99 41.77
C ARG A 135 -14.44 46.97 42.83
N CYS A 136 -14.09 47.25 44.09
CA CYS A 136 -14.28 46.40 45.28
C CYS A 136 -15.60 46.68 46.02
N PHE A 137 -16.04 45.79 46.95
CA PHE A 137 -16.05 46.03 48.43
C PHE A 137 -16.68 44.89 49.29
N GLU A 138 -15.89 44.36 50.25
CA GLU A 138 -16.18 44.04 51.68
C GLU A 138 -17.17 42.99 52.28
N ILE A 139 -16.78 42.54 53.52
CA ILE A 139 -17.58 42.07 54.71
C ILE A 139 -18.24 40.65 54.63
N TRP A 140 -18.15 39.71 55.59
CA TRP A 140 -17.57 39.54 56.98
C TRP A 140 -17.35 38.01 57.29
N GLY A 141 -16.85 37.49 58.43
CA GLY A 141 -16.17 38.09 59.60
C GLY A 141 -16.33 37.36 60.97
N ARG A 142 -15.21 36.86 61.57
CA ARG A 142 -14.98 36.46 63.01
C ARG A 142 -15.47 35.04 63.47
N LYS A 143 -15.03 34.44 64.60
CA LYS A 143 -14.36 34.97 65.84
C LYS A 143 -13.58 33.93 66.71
N ARG A 144 -12.28 34.20 66.98
CA ARG A 144 -11.44 33.93 68.22
C ARG A 144 -11.41 32.51 68.85
N GLU A 145 -10.58 32.15 69.84
CA GLU A 145 -9.70 32.84 70.82
C GLU A 145 -8.58 31.81 71.22
N ALA A 146 -7.31 32.09 71.60
CA ALA A 146 -6.45 33.28 71.77
C ALA A 146 -4.94 32.84 71.85
N SER A 147 -3.99 33.78 72.02
CA SER A 147 -2.56 33.58 72.44
C SER A 147 -1.64 32.70 71.56
N ASP A 148 -0.32 32.54 71.73
CA ASP A 148 0.87 33.43 72.00
C ASP A 148 2.14 32.63 71.56
N GLY A 149 3.40 33.10 71.52
CA GLY A 149 4.07 34.37 71.86
C GLY A 149 5.60 34.12 72.04
N VAL A 150 6.43 35.16 72.32
CA VAL A 150 7.88 35.08 72.73
C VAL A 150 8.88 34.57 71.64
N LYS A 151 10.11 35.08 71.39
CA LYS A 151 10.90 36.27 71.85
C LYS A 151 12.01 36.62 70.79
N GLU A 152 12.51 37.87 70.86
CA GLU A 152 13.91 38.40 70.75
C GLU A 152 14.99 37.76 69.81
N HIS A 153 15.91 38.49 69.15
CA HIS A 153 16.24 39.95 69.17
C HIS A 153 17.07 40.46 67.93
N HIS A 154 16.81 41.71 67.52
CA HIS A 154 17.75 42.78 67.05
C HIS A 154 18.63 42.78 65.75
N HIS A 155 18.35 43.81 64.91
CA HIS A 155 19.24 44.91 64.42
C HIS A 155 19.90 44.98 63.00
N HIS A 156 19.52 46.08 62.30
CA HIS A 156 20.29 47.03 61.46
C HIS A 156 20.34 47.00 59.90
N LEU A 157 20.52 48.22 59.37
CA LEU A 157 20.48 48.80 57.99
C LEU A 157 21.91 48.86 57.38
N PRO A 158 22.22 49.36 56.13
CA PRO A 158 21.43 50.23 55.22
C PRO A 158 21.52 49.96 53.67
N PRO A 159 20.85 50.79 52.81
CA PRO A 159 21.00 50.87 51.33
C PRO A 159 21.72 52.19 50.91
N PRO A 160 21.47 52.91 49.77
CA PRO A 160 21.20 52.60 48.33
C PRO A 160 22.24 53.30 47.36
N LEU A 161 21.96 53.47 46.03
CA LEU A 161 21.94 54.79 45.28
C LEU A 161 22.05 54.76 43.71
N HIS A 162 21.01 55.32 43.05
CA HIS A 162 20.95 56.21 41.84
C HIS A 162 21.46 55.86 40.38
N PRO A 163 20.92 56.57 39.33
CA PRO A 163 21.15 56.35 37.87
C PRO A 163 21.99 57.48 37.19
N PRO A 164 22.17 57.58 35.83
CA PRO A 164 21.16 58.20 34.92
C PRO A 164 21.18 57.77 33.40
N HIS A 165 20.25 58.35 32.60
CA HIS A 165 20.22 58.50 31.12
C HIS A 165 20.98 59.78 30.64
N PRO A 166 20.96 60.29 29.37
CA PRO A 166 20.65 59.73 28.01
C PRO A 166 21.72 60.09 26.92
N SER A 167 21.50 59.72 25.63
CA SER A 167 21.75 60.56 24.41
C SER A 167 21.45 59.79 23.08
N GLN A 168 21.31 60.49 21.93
CA GLN A 168 20.86 59.96 20.61
C GLN A 168 21.63 60.63 19.43
N CYS A 169 21.57 60.23 18.14
CA CYS A 169 20.72 59.24 17.44
C CYS A 169 21.53 58.26 16.52
N THR A 170 21.60 58.25 15.17
CA THR A 170 21.11 59.11 14.07
C THR A 170 21.04 58.30 12.73
N LEU A 171 20.41 58.83 11.67
CA LEU A 171 20.17 58.23 10.32
C LEU A 171 20.77 59.13 9.20
N PRO A 172 20.79 58.78 7.88
CA PRO A 172 20.77 57.50 7.14
C PRO A 172 21.93 57.43 6.06
N PRO A 173 21.74 57.10 4.75
CA PRO A 173 21.53 55.80 4.07
C PRO A 173 22.63 55.40 3.02
N LEU A 174 22.46 54.24 2.34
CA LEU A 174 22.66 53.93 0.88
C LEU A 174 23.37 52.59 0.52
N HIS A 175 22.96 52.05 -0.64
CA HIS A 175 23.50 50.90 -1.43
C HIS A 175 24.68 51.34 -2.36
N PRO A 176 25.39 50.48 -3.15
CA PRO A 176 25.11 49.08 -3.58
C PRO A 176 26.32 48.09 -3.49
N GLY A 177 26.26 46.96 -4.22
CA GLY A 177 27.38 45.99 -4.45
C GLY A 177 28.37 46.43 -5.55
N PRO A 178 29.03 45.54 -6.35
CA PRO A 178 28.73 44.10 -6.58
C PRO A 178 29.90 43.08 -6.89
N SER A 179 29.57 41.78 -6.93
CA SER A 179 29.99 40.74 -7.92
C SER A 179 31.44 40.23 -8.14
N PHE A 180 31.52 38.98 -8.67
CA PHE A 180 32.64 38.24 -9.34
C PHE A 180 33.89 37.87 -8.48
N ALA A 181 34.25 36.58 -8.26
CA ALA A 181 34.83 35.53 -9.15
C ALA A 181 36.40 35.47 -9.04
N CYS A 182 37.16 34.43 -9.43
CA CYS A 182 36.88 33.09 -9.97
C CYS A 182 38.09 32.12 -9.79
N TYR A 183 37.85 30.81 -9.97
CA TYR A 183 38.78 29.75 -10.43
C TYR A 183 40.07 29.29 -9.68
N ARG A 184 40.22 27.95 -9.71
CA ARG A 184 41.43 27.09 -9.79
C ARG A 184 42.37 27.05 -8.56
N THR A 185 42.55 25.91 -7.89
CA THR A 185 43.04 24.57 -8.33
C THR A 185 44.54 24.54 -8.60
N ILE A 186 45.29 23.92 -7.69
CA ILE A 186 46.58 23.24 -7.87
C ILE A 186 46.58 22.01 -6.93
N THR A 187 47.41 21.00 -7.21
CA THR A 187 47.41 19.68 -6.57
C THR A 187 48.87 19.22 -6.32
N ILE A 188 49.08 18.08 -5.63
CA ILE A 188 50.38 17.40 -5.39
C ILE A 188 51.18 18.17 -4.28
N VAL A 189 51.88 17.56 -3.31
CA VAL A 189 52.68 16.31 -3.26
C VAL A 189 52.57 15.58 -1.91
N ASP A 190 52.79 14.25 -1.91
CA ASP A 190 53.05 13.42 -0.73
C ASP A 190 54.38 13.72 -0.03
N ALA A 191 54.44 13.51 1.30
CA ALA A 191 55.66 13.12 2.02
C ALA A 191 55.38 12.55 3.43
N CYS A 192 55.86 11.34 3.70
CA CYS A 192 56.26 10.83 5.02
C CYS A 192 57.82 10.77 5.06
N PRO A 193 58.52 10.61 6.21
CA PRO A 193 58.09 9.92 7.44
C PRO A 193 58.53 10.55 8.80
N LEU A 194 58.33 9.75 9.87
CA LEU A 194 58.86 9.76 11.26
C LEU A 194 60.39 10.01 11.39
N PRO A 195 60.99 10.32 12.60
CA PRO A 195 60.71 9.66 13.91
C PRO A 195 60.96 10.42 15.26
N TYR A 196 60.58 9.75 16.38
CA TYR A 196 61.14 9.71 17.78
C TYR A 196 61.71 10.99 18.46
N GLU A 197 61.41 11.31 19.74
CA GLU A 197 61.87 10.59 20.96
C GLU A 197 61.06 10.89 22.26
N GLY A 198 61.11 9.95 23.22
CA GLY A 198 61.37 10.14 24.68
C GLY A 198 60.46 10.99 25.60
N GLY A 199 60.00 10.40 26.73
CA GLY A 199 59.59 11.19 27.92
C GLY A 199 58.59 10.54 28.92
N ASN A 200 59.09 9.98 30.02
CA ASN A 200 58.38 9.68 31.29
C ASN A 200 59.16 10.42 32.43
N PRO A 201 58.71 10.61 33.71
CA PRO A 201 57.86 9.70 34.51
C PRO A 201 56.84 10.34 35.53
N SER A 202 56.06 9.47 36.20
CA SER A 202 55.51 9.46 37.60
C SER A 202 55.41 10.77 38.45
N SER A 203 54.47 11.01 39.37
CA SER A 203 53.76 10.15 40.38
C SER A 203 52.65 11.00 41.12
N SER A 204 51.88 10.68 42.18
CA SER A 204 51.49 9.49 43.01
C SER A 204 50.32 9.87 43.99
N TYR A 205 49.87 8.94 44.87
CA TYR A 205 48.98 9.10 46.06
C TYR A 205 47.45 9.27 45.86
N SER A 206 46.54 8.70 46.69
CA SER A 206 46.72 7.84 47.89
C SER A 206 45.56 6.84 48.18
N GLN A 207 45.94 5.61 48.58
CA GLN A 207 45.35 4.74 49.64
C GLN A 207 43.85 4.34 49.62
N ALA A 208 43.45 3.08 49.89
CA ALA A 208 44.15 1.78 50.02
C ALA A 208 43.14 0.64 49.66
N SER A 209 42.83 -0.50 50.32
CA SER A 209 43.29 -1.34 51.48
C SER A 209 42.32 -2.55 51.56
N THR A 210 42.54 -3.76 52.11
CA THR A 210 43.65 -4.70 52.47
C THR A 210 42.93 -5.95 53.04
N SER A 211 43.37 -7.21 53.00
CA SER A 211 44.47 -7.99 52.40
C SER A 211 43.97 -9.48 52.33
N LEU A 212 44.68 -10.61 52.16
CA LEU A 212 46.11 -10.97 52.25
C LEU A 212 46.41 -12.18 51.30
N ALA A 213 47.13 -13.22 51.77
CA ALA A 213 47.71 -14.33 50.99
C ALA A 213 48.06 -15.52 51.96
N ALA A 214 48.72 -16.64 51.61
CA ALA A 214 49.51 -17.03 50.43
C ALA A 214 49.71 -18.57 50.31
N GLY A 215 50.17 -19.04 49.14
CA GLY A 215 51.07 -20.22 49.00
C GLY A 215 50.53 -21.44 48.20
N SER A 216 51.32 -22.15 47.40
CA SER A 216 52.75 -21.96 47.04
C SER A 216 53.17 -22.72 45.74
N ASP A 217 54.24 -22.24 45.10
CA ASP A 217 54.93 -22.66 43.85
C ASP A 217 55.62 -24.07 43.85
N PRO A 218 56.26 -24.59 42.75
CA PRO A 218 56.71 -23.94 41.48
C PRO A 218 56.40 -24.64 40.12
N GLY A 219 56.68 -23.94 39.00
CA GLY A 219 56.60 -24.41 37.59
C GLY A 219 57.91 -25.03 37.01
N PRO A 220 58.30 -24.86 35.72
CA PRO A 220 57.72 -23.99 34.66
C PRO A 220 57.60 -24.58 33.22
N SER A 221 56.83 -23.93 32.33
CA SER A 221 57.15 -23.64 30.90
C SER A 221 55.99 -22.89 30.19
N LEU A 222 56.27 -22.20 29.08
CA LEU A 222 55.35 -21.27 28.39
C LEU A 222 54.51 -21.93 27.30
N VAL A 223 53.32 -21.38 27.03
CA VAL A 223 52.95 -20.66 25.77
C VAL A 223 51.52 -20.12 25.91
N ASP A 224 51.31 -18.82 25.65
CA ASP A 224 49.99 -18.20 25.51
C ASP A 224 49.51 -18.19 24.05
N PHE A 225 48.20 -18.22 23.84
CA PHE A 225 47.56 -18.07 22.52
C PHE A 225 46.47 -16.99 22.54
N HIS A 226 46.72 -15.89 21.82
CA HIS A 226 45.72 -14.85 21.56
C HIS A 226 45.94 -14.24 20.17
N ALA A 227 44.97 -14.40 19.27
CA ALA A 227 44.85 -13.60 18.05
C ALA A 227 43.39 -13.61 17.54
N VAL A 228 42.89 -12.43 17.17
CA VAL A 228 41.61 -12.25 16.47
C VAL A 228 41.84 -12.44 14.96
N ILE A 229 40.84 -12.98 14.25
CA ILE A 229 40.91 -13.17 12.80
C ILE A 229 40.35 -11.95 12.06
N VAL A 230 41.12 -11.45 11.09
CA VAL A 230 40.70 -10.56 10.00
C VAL A 230 41.01 -11.28 8.68
N VAL A 231 40.18 -11.10 7.65
CA VAL A 231 40.34 -11.77 6.34
C VAL A 231 40.28 -10.75 5.22
N GLU A 232 41.32 -10.71 4.38
CA GLU A 232 41.24 -10.21 3.00
C GLU A 232 42.23 -10.96 2.10
N MET A 233 42.06 -10.88 0.78
CA MET A 233 42.75 -11.74 -0.21
C MET A 233 43.96 -11.07 -0.87
N ALA A 234 44.94 -11.88 -1.30
CA ALA A 234 45.95 -11.50 -2.30
C ALA A 234 46.37 -12.72 -3.15
N ALA A 235 46.83 -12.47 -4.38
CA ALA A 235 47.19 -13.49 -5.38
C ALA A 235 48.72 -13.55 -5.65
N THR A 236 49.17 -14.50 -6.48
CA THR A 236 50.59 -14.76 -6.80
C THR A 236 50.88 -14.91 -8.32
N PRO A 237 52.15 -14.79 -8.79
CA PRO A 237 52.48 -14.31 -10.16
C PRO A 237 53.00 -15.37 -11.18
N VAL A 238 53.64 -14.91 -12.27
CA VAL A 238 53.71 -15.54 -13.62
C VAL A 238 55.15 -15.73 -14.16
N SER A 239 55.43 -16.81 -14.94
CA SER A 239 56.38 -16.92 -16.11
C SER A 239 56.98 -18.35 -16.31
N PRO A 240 57.58 -18.74 -17.47
CA PRO A 240 57.30 -18.40 -18.89
C PRO A 240 57.41 -19.60 -19.89
N LEU A 241 57.38 -19.31 -21.22
CA LEU A 241 57.82 -20.13 -22.39
C LEU A 241 56.87 -21.18 -23.04
N ALA A 242 57.16 -21.48 -24.31
CA ALA A 242 56.43 -22.29 -25.33
C ALA A 242 57.47 -23.13 -26.15
N PRO A 243 57.17 -23.90 -27.25
CA PRO A 243 55.92 -24.08 -28.01
C PRO A 243 55.56 -25.56 -28.42
N GLY A 244 54.45 -25.78 -29.14
CA GLY A 244 54.13 -27.08 -29.79
C GLY A 244 52.85 -27.12 -30.65
N LEU A 245 52.89 -27.84 -31.78
CA LEU A 245 51.84 -28.12 -32.79
C LEU A 245 51.90 -29.64 -33.14
N PRO A 246 50.97 -30.25 -33.92
CA PRO A 246 49.51 -30.08 -34.03
C PRO A 246 48.72 -31.44 -34.12
N CYS A 247 47.38 -31.35 -34.34
CA CYS A 247 46.49 -32.30 -35.05
C CYS A 247 46.53 -33.84 -34.85
N ALA A 248 45.39 -34.43 -34.45
CA ALA A 248 44.87 -35.69 -35.02
C ALA A 248 43.36 -35.91 -34.77
N GLU A 249 42.61 -36.17 -35.85
CA GLU A 249 41.26 -36.79 -35.90
C GLU A 249 41.37 -37.95 -36.92
N PRO A 250 40.57 -39.06 -36.89
CA PRO A 250 39.21 -39.01 -37.48
C PRO A 250 38.15 -40.10 -37.07
N TYR A 251 36.91 -39.67 -36.79
CA TYR A 251 35.63 -40.40 -37.07
C TYR A 251 35.53 -41.90 -36.59
N ILE A 252 34.67 -42.85 -37.02
CA ILE A 252 33.53 -42.94 -37.97
C ILE A 252 32.49 -44.01 -37.49
N ARG A 253 31.17 -43.75 -37.67
CA ARG A 253 29.98 -44.66 -37.87
C ARG A 253 28.78 -44.32 -36.96
N SER A 254 27.50 -44.52 -37.33
CA SER A 254 26.72 -44.34 -38.59
C SER A 254 25.29 -44.87 -38.37
N THR A 255 24.25 -44.21 -38.90
CA THR A 255 22.82 -44.53 -38.69
C THR A 255 22.19 -45.42 -39.78
N PRO A 256 20.93 -45.85 -39.58
CA PRO A 256 19.89 -45.83 -40.63
C PRO A 256 18.76 -44.84 -40.26
N ASN A 257 18.19 -43.99 -41.14
CA ASN A 257 17.60 -44.17 -42.49
C ASN A 257 16.16 -44.74 -42.47
N LEU A 258 15.21 -44.25 -43.29
CA LEU A 258 15.15 -43.27 -44.41
C LEU A 258 13.74 -42.60 -44.34
N SER A 259 13.34 -41.45 -44.93
CA SER A 259 13.78 -40.58 -46.05
C SER A 259 13.02 -39.22 -45.93
N HIS A 260 12.68 -38.30 -46.88
CA HIS A 260 12.78 -38.02 -48.36
C HIS A 260 12.34 -36.51 -48.52
N ARG A 261 12.51 -35.69 -49.59
CA ARG A 261 13.22 -35.77 -50.89
C ARG A 261 13.38 -34.38 -51.59
N ARG A 262 14.53 -33.70 -51.44
CA ARG A 262 15.06 -32.62 -52.34
C ARG A 262 14.30 -31.26 -52.31
N SER A 263 14.86 -30.07 -52.66
CA SER A 263 16.09 -29.61 -53.36
C SER A 263 16.36 -28.10 -52.96
N VAL A 264 17.35 -27.26 -53.36
CA VAL A 264 18.74 -27.22 -53.94
C VAL A 264 19.01 -25.71 -54.21
N LEU A 265 20.15 -24.98 -54.10
CA LEU A 265 21.49 -24.96 -53.43
C LEU A 265 21.91 -23.43 -53.41
N PHE A 266 23.15 -22.87 -53.26
CA PHE A 266 24.54 -23.34 -53.13
C PHE A 266 25.51 -22.24 -52.57
N ASN A 267 26.76 -22.64 -52.33
CA ASN A 267 28.10 -21.97 -52.27
C ASN A 267 28.32 -20.54 -52.86
N SER A 268 29.38 -19.77 -52.52
CA SER A 268 30.67 -20.02 -51.78
C SER A 268 31.35 -18.73 -51.24
N GLU A 269 32.49 -18.86 -50.53
CA GLU A 269 33.15 -17.85 -49.65
C GLU A 269 34.64 -17.48 -50.10
N PRO A 270 35.63 -16.96 -49.29
CA PRO A 270 36.28 -15.64 -49.54
C PRO A 270 37.84 -15.62 -49.63
N LYS A 271 38.50 -14.45 -49.85
CA LYS A 271 39.94 -14.09 -49.59
C LYS A 271 40.19 -12.58 -49.90
N HIS A 272 41.24 -11.82 -49.49
CA HIS A 272 42.15 -11.78 -48.31
C HIS A 272 43.15 -10.55 -48.36
N PHE A 273 43.73 -10.19 -47.19
CA PHE A 273 45.08 -9.60 -46.91
C PHE A 273 45.56 -8.14 -47.24
N ASN A 274 45.87 -7.39 -46.15
CA ASN A 274 47.19 -6.85 -45.70
C ASN A 274 47.64 -5.35 -45.71
N HIS A 275 48.18 -4.96 -44.54
CA HIS A 275 49.22 -3.95 -44.18
C HIS A 275 48.98 -2.42 -44.31
N ALA A 276 49.87 -1.64 -43.66
CA ALA A 276 49.73 -0.22 -43.26
C ALA A 276 51.11 0.49 -43.11
N PHE A 277 51.18 1.83 -43.08
CA PHE A 277 52.33 2.59 -42.51
C PHE A 277 52.05 4.09 -42.17
N ILE A 278 52.86 4.61 -41.24
CA ILE A 278 52.96 5.88 -40.48
C ILE A 278 53.02 7.22 -41.29
N SER A 279 52.48 8.37 -40.78
CA SER A 279 53.27 9.64 -40.51
C SER A 279 52.53 10.94 -40.06
N HIS A 280 53.06 11.53 -38.97
CA HIS A 280 53.25 12.94 -38.52
C HIS A 280 52.28 14.15 -38.72
N ASN A 281 52.19 14.93 -37.62
CA ASN A 281 51.74 16.32 -37.45
C ASN A 281 52.54 17.38 -38.26
N VAL A 282 51.93 18.54 -38.52
CA VAL A 282 52.57 19.90 -38.47
C VAL A 282 51.55 20.94 -37.94
N ILE A 283 52.05 22.02 -37.33
CA ILE A 283 51.31 23.13 -36.67
C ILE A 283 51.37 24.41 -37.53
N SER A 284 50.33 25.28 -37.55
CA SER A 284 50.43 26.70 -37.09
C SER A 284 49.41 27.73 -37.65
N LYS A 285 49.17 28.76 -36.81
CA LYS A 285 48.91 30.20 -37.13
C LYS A 285 47.61 30.66 -37.82
N HIS A 286 46.82 31.43 -37.08
CA HIS A 286 46.14 32.64 -37.60
C HIS A 286 47.18 33.70 -38.06
N PRO A 287 46.80 34.66 -38.91
CA PRO A 287 46.52 36.00 -38.35
C PRO A 287 45.40 36.82 -39.05
N ARG A 288 44.68 37.60 -38.22
CA ARG A 288 44.11 38.96 -38.41
C ARG A 288 43.37 39.37 -39.71
N ALA A 289 42.28 40.11 -39.50
CA ALA A 289 41.50 40.80 -40.52
C ALA A 289 41.98 42.25 -40.80
N SER A 290 41.55 42.80 -41.95
CA SER A 290 41.29 44.24 -42.14
C SER A 290 40.44 44.50 -43.40
N THR A 291 39.38 45.32 -43.23
CA THR A 291 38.71 46.25 -44.18
C THR A 291 39.21 46.32 -45.64
N ALA A 292 38.35 46.49 -46.66
CA ALA A 292 37.35 47.56 -46.75
C ALA A 292 36.15 47.28 -47.70
N SER A 293 35.22 48.22 -47.76
CA SER A 293 33.92 48.18 -48.47
C SER A 293 33.97 48.56 -49.95
N GLN A 294 32.98 48.09 -50.71
CA GLN A 294 32.14 48.99 -51.52
C GLN A 294 30.76 48.37 -51.79
N ASP A 295 29.74 49.22 -51.81
CA ASP A 295 28.33 48.86 -51.67
C ASP A 295 27.61 48.66 -53.01
N THR A 296 26.55 47.84 -53.00
CA THR A 296 25.38 48.05 -53.88
C THR A 296 24.11 47.81 -53.06
N ASP A 297 23.18 48.75 -53.10
CA ASP A 297 21.98 48.73 -52.26
C ASP A 297 20.99 47.64 -52.65
N PHE A 298 20.52 46.88 -51.66
CA PHE A 298 19.13 46.44 -51.61
C PHE A 298 18.52 46.84 -50.27
N ALA A 299 17.48 47.68 -50.34
CA ALA A 299 16.79 48.18 -49.17
C ALA A 299 16.01 47.08 -48.44
N SER A 300 15.71 47.33 -47.16
CA SER A 300 15.03 46.39 -46.27
C SER A 300 13.68 45.89 -46.80
N ASP A 301 13.55 44.57 -46.89
CA ASP A 301 12.33 43.88 -46.46
C ASP A 301 12.70 42.82 -45.41
N GLY A 302 11.82 42.60 -44.44
CA GLY A 302 12.01 41.66 -43.33
C GLY A 302 11.50 40.24 -43.61
N SER A 303 11.08 39.96 -44.84
CA SER A 303 10.43 38.74 -45.29
C SER A 303 11.38 37.57 -45.52
N SER A 304 10.81 36.36 -45.59
CA SER A 304 11.54 35.15 -45.97
C SER A 304 11.56 35.02 -47.50
N THR A 305 12.63 34.47 -48.07
CA THR A 305 12.74 34.29 -49.52
C THR A 305 13.18 32.88 -49.90
N VAL A 306 12.70 32.42 -51.06
CA VAL A 306 13.08 31.15 -51.70
C VAL A 306 13.48 31.45 -53.14
N ALA A 307 14.78 31.37 -53.42
CA ALA A 307 15.37 31.49 -54.75
C ALA A 307 15.70 30.11 -55.33
N ILE A 308 15.87 30.03 -56.65
CA ILE A 308 16.28 28.82 -57.36
C ILE A 308 17.52 29.15 -58.18
N GLU A 309 18.66 28.58 -57.80
CA GLU A 309 19.96 28.80 -58.43
C GLU A 309 20.29 27.57 -59.29
N ASN A 310 19.70 27.52 -60.49
CA ASN A 310 19.74 26.33 -61.33
C ASN A 310 20.93 26.29 -62.31
N ASP A 311 21.72 27.36 -62.43
CA ASP A 311 22.56 27.57 -63.62
C ASP A 311 23.97 26.94 -63.54
N ASP A 312 24.62 26.95 -62.37
CA ASP A 312 26.04 26.53 -62.22
C ASP A 312 26.24 25.10 -61.66
N VAL A 313 25.18 24.32 -61.41
CA VAL A 313 25.30 22.96 -60.84
C VAL A 313 24.84 21.86 -61.81
N ALA A 314 25.75 20.96 -62.15
CA ALA A 314 25.44 19.75 -62.90
C ALA A 314 24.75 18.70 -62.02
N GLY A 315 23.63 18.14 -62.48
CA GLY A 315 22.96 16.98 -61.86
C GLY A 315 22.03 17.26 -60.67
N SER A 316 21.92 18.50 -60.18
CA SER A 316 20.91 18.87 -59.17
C SER A 316 20.40 20.30 -59.36
N THR A 317 19.24 20.60 -58.78
CA THR A 317 18.62 21.92 -58.72
C THR A 317 18.87 22.51 -57.34
N VAL A 318 19.35 23.74 -57.24
CA VAL A 318 19.60 24.38 -55.93
C VAL A 318 18.43 25.27 -55.54
N PHE A 319 17.84 25.03 -54.37
CA PHE A 319 16.89 25.93 -53.73
C PHE A 319 17.59 26.67 -52.59
N VAL A 320 17.71 28.00 -52.69
CA VAL A 320 18.33 28.84 -51.66
C VAL A 320 17.24 29.49 -50.82
N ILE A 321 17.21 29.16 -49.54
CA ILE A 321 16.16 29.58 -48.62
C ILE A 321 16.75 30.49 -47.55
N ARG A 322 16.24 31.72 -47.47
CA ARG A 322 16.60 32.72 -46.46
C ARG A 322 15.41 32.95 -45.53
N ALA A 323 15.54 32.57 -44.26
CA ALA A 323 14.45 32.64 -43.29
C ALA A 323 14.96 32.88 -41.88
N ARG A 324 14.14 33.48 -41.01
CA ARG A 324 14.46 33.61 -39.58
C ARG A 324 14.59 32.23 -38.93
N ASN A 325 15.59 32.08 -38.07
CA ASN A 325 15.83 30.82 -37.40
C ASN A 325 14.73 30.52 -36.36
N ARG A 326 13.92 29.48 -36.61
CA ARG A 326 12.91 28.97 -35.67
C ARG A 326 13.00 27.44 -35.54
N ILE A 327 12.82 26.94 -34.31
CA ILE A 327 12.91 25.51 -33.99
C ILE A 327 12.00 24.71 -34.92
N GLY A 328 12.54 23.63 -35.51
CA GLY A 328 11.80 22.74 -36.40
C GLY A 328 11.69 23.18 -37.88
N LEU A 329 12.00 24.42 -38.25
CA LEU A 329 11.81 24.90 -39.65
C LEU A 329 12.60 24.09 -40.68
N LEU A 330 13.83 23.66 -40.36
CA LEU A 330 14.59 22.75 -41.22
C LEU A 330 13.87 21.40 -41.45
N GLY A 331 13.18 20.90 -40.42
CA GLY A 331 12.35 19.69 -40.48
C GLY A 331 10.98 19.89 -41.16
N VAL A 332 10.56 21.14 -41.37
CA VAL A 332 9.43 21.51 -42.23
C VAL A 332 9.87 21.56 -43.69
N ILE A 333 10.94 22.32 -44.00
CA ILE A 333 11.49 22.46 -45.35
C ILE A 333 11.86 21.09 -45.98
N THR A 334 12.63 20.27 -45.26
CA THR A 334 13.00 18.92 -45.73
C THR A 334 11.80 17.98 -45.88
N ARG A 335 10.71 18.23 -45.14
CA ARG A 335 9.45 17.49 -45.27
C ARG A 335 8.65 17.95 -46.49
N VAL A 336 8.67 19.24 -46.86
CA VAL A 336 8.06 19.73 -48.11
C VAL A 336 8.70 19.05 -49.31
N PHE A 337 10.04 19.05 -49.42
CA PHE A 337 10.74 18.31 -50.49
C PHE A 337 10.33 16.83 -50.53
N LYS A 338 10.34 16.15 -49.38
CA LYS A 338 9.97 14.72 -49.29
C LYS A 338 8.50 14.43 -49.64
N VAL A 339 7.56 15.32 -49.31
CA VAL A 339 6.14 15.20 -49.66
C VAL A 339 5.91 15.42 -51.15
N LEU A 340 6.70 16.30 -51.78
CA LEU A 340 6.70 16.53 -53.23
C LEU A 340 7.47 15.47 -54.04
N GLY A 341 7.92 14.38 -53.40
CA GLY A 341 8.62 13.27 -54.08
C GLY A 341 10.09 13.52 -54.39
N LEU A 342 10.70 14.54 -53.77
CA LEU A 342 12.04 15.02 -54.09
C LEU A 342 13.09 14.54 -53.08
N THR A 343 14.30 14.31 -53.59
CA THR A 343 15.46 13.84 -52.82
C THR A 343 16.47 14.98 -52.65
N VAL A 344 16.80 15.31 -51.39
CA VAL A 344 17.88 16.25 -51.04
C VAL A 344 19.21 15.49 -51.06
N GLN A 345 20.10 15.86 -51.98
CA GLN A 345 21.43 15.28 -52.15
C GLN A 345 22.47 15.88 -51.19
N GLY A 346 22.27 17.15 -50.78
CA GLY A 346 23.13 17.85 -49.84
C GLY A 346 22.59 19.24 -49.51
N ALA A 347 23.11 19.89 -48.47
CA ALA A 347 22.79 21.28 -48.16
C ALA A 347 23.90 21.99 -47.37
N SER A 348 24.27 23.20 -47.79
CA SER A 348 25.17 24.13 -47.06
C SER A 348 24.36 25.07 -46.17
N VAL A 349 24.96 25.63 -45.11
CA VAL A 349 24.30 26.58 -44.20
C VAL A 349 25.21 27.76 -43.91
N GLU A 350 24.69 28.96 -44.11
CA GLU A 350 25.32 30.23 -43.77
C GLU A 350 24.37 31.05 -42.89
N PHE A 351 24.88 32.01 -42.12
CA PHE A 351 24.11 32.75 -41.12
C PHE A 351 24.29 34.25 -41.27
N GLU A 352 23.18 34.95 -41.47
CA GLU A 352 23.09 36.41 -41.61
C GLU A 352 22.31 37.00 -40.42
N GLY A 353 22.98 37.11 -39.26
CA GLY A 353 22.32 37.52 -38.02
C GLY A 353 21.24 36.52 -37.60
N ASP A 354 20.00 37.00 -37.42
CA ASP A 354 18.85 36.17 -37.02
C ASP A 354 18.30 35.28 -38.14
N PHE A 355 18.78 35.44 -39.37
CA PHE A 355 18.40 34.64 -40.54
C PHE A 355 19.45 33.57 -40.83
N PHE A 356 18.99 32.36 -41.18
CA PHE A 356 19.84 31.40 -41.88
C PHE A 356 19.61 31.53 -43.39
N VAL A 357 20.68 31.40 -44.16
CA VAL A 357 20.65 31.16 -45.60
C VAL A 357 21.04 29.70 -45.81
N LYS A 358 20.19 28.92 -46.48
CA LYS A 358 20.41 27.48 -46.66
C LYS A 358 20.11 27.04 -48.08
N SER A 359 21.16 26.60 -48.76
CA SER A 359 21.09 26.09 -50.13
C SER A 359 20.89 24.58 -50.08
N PHE A 360 19.83 24.07 -50.71
CA PHE A 360 19.50 22.65 -50.81
C PHE A 360 19.71 22.16 -52.24
N HIS A 361 20.57 21.15 -52.43
CA HIS A 361 20.72 20.45 -53.69
C HIS A 361 19.65 19.36 -53.80
N VAL A 362 18.74 19.51 -54.76
CA VAL A 362 17.52 18.70 -54.87
C VAL A 362 17.46 18.00 -56.23
N THR A 363 16.94 16.78 -56.23
CA THR A 363 16.66 15.97 -57.42
C THR A 363 15.26 15.37 -57.33
N SER A 364 14.71 14.96 -58.47
CA SER A 364 13.56 14.05 -58.54
C SER A 364 13.83 12.70 -57.84
N SER A 365 12.79 11.88 -57.66
CA SER A 365 12.89 10.48 -57.22
C SER A 365 13.91 9.66 -58.00
N ASP A 366 14.05 9.99 -59.29
CA ASP A 366 14.86 9.26 -60.27
C ASP A 366 16.30 9.79 -60.34
N GLY A 367 16.70 10.67 -59.41
CA GLY A 367 18.04 11.27 -59.34
C GLY A 367 18.34 12.32 -60.40
N LYS A 368 17.33 12.76 -61.18
CA LYS A 368 17.49 13.81 -62.21
C LYS A 368 17.27 15.20 -61.64
N LYS A 369 17.97 16.18 -62.24
CA LYS A 369 17.74 17.63 -62.06
C LYS A 369 16.29 18.00 -62.43
N LEU A 370 15.76 19.06 -61.82
CA LEU A 370 14.44 19.59 -62.12
C LEU A 370 14.58 20.71 -63.16
N GLU A 371 13.93 20.51 -64.31
CA GLU A 371 14.05 21.36 -65.49
C GLU A 371 12.68 21.93 -65.94
N ASP A 372 11.56 21.42 -65.41
CA ASP A 372 10.23 21.99 -65.67
C ASP A 372 9.95 23.22 -64.81
N VAL A 373 9.48 24.29 -65.45
CA VAL A 373 9.28 25.60 -64.81
C VAL A 373 8.02 25.62 -63.94
N GLU A 374 6.97 24.88 -64.29
CA GLU A 374 5.74 24.83 -63.50
C GLU A 374 5.93 24.04 -62.19
N ASP A 375 6.60 22.89 -62.23
CA ASP A 375 7.00 22.13 -61.03
C ASP A 375 7.95 22.95 -60.13
N LEU A 376 8.97 23.62 -60.70
CA LEU A 376 9.89 24.47 -59.95
C LEU A 376 9.17 25.60 -59.19
N GLU A 377 8.25 26.30 -59.85
CA GLU A 377 7.47 27.37 -59.23
C GLU A 377 6.46 26.82 -58.21
N ARG A 378 5.87 25.64 -58.44
CA ARG A 378 5.01 24.96 -57.45
C ARG A 378 5.80 24.61 -56.19
N ILE A 379 7.02 24.10 -56.33
CA ILE A 379 7.92 23.81 -55.20
C ILE A 379 8.28 25.10 -54.45
N ARG A 380 8.65 26.17 -55.18
CA ARG A 380 8.99 27.49 -54.61
C ARG A 380 7.84 28.04 -53.76
N LYS A 381 6.60 27.98 -54.27
CA LYS A 381 5.38 28.39 -53.57
C LYS A 381 5.10 27.54 -52.33
N SER A 382 5.19 26.21 -52.44
CA SER A 382 5.03 25.29 -51.29
C SER A 382 6.07 25.50 -50.19
N LEU A 383 7.29 25.91 -50.54
CA LEU A 383 8.33 26.27 -49.58
C LEU A 383 8.01 27.59 -48.88
N MET A 384 7.63 28.65 -49.61
CA MET A 384 7.24 29.94 -49.00
C MET A 384 6.07 29.77 -48.02
N GLU A 385 4.99 29.09 -48.42
CA GLU A 385 3.83 28.82 -47.56
C GLU A 385 4.22 28.11 -46.24
N ALA A 386 5.20 27.19 -46.30
CA ALA A 386 5.70 26.46 -45.14
C ALA A 386 6.68 27.26 -44.26
N ILE A 387 7.27 28.34 -44.79
CA ILE A 387 8.19 29.23 -44.06
C ILE A 387 7.40 30.38 -43.40
N ASP A 388 6.53 31.05 -44.14
CA ASP A 388 5.83 32.26 -43.67
C ASP A 388 4.59 31.94 -42.81
N GLY A 389 4.26 30.65 -42.63
CA GLY A 389 3.16 30.17 -41.80
C GLY A 389 3.21 30.69 -40.36
N VAL A 390 2.35 31.68 -40.07
CA VAL A 390 1.85 32.11 -38.77
C VAL A 390 0.33 32.23 -38.89
N GLY A 391 -0.37 31.09 -38.87
CA GLY A 391 -1.81 31.02 -39.07
C GLY A 391 -2.35 29.60 -38.96
N ASP A 392 -2.99 29.31 -37.82
CA ASP A 392 -3.87 28.17 -37.52
C ASP A 392 -3.68 26.84 -38.31
N THR A 393 -2.49 26.25 -38.21
CA THR A 393 -2.27 24.83 -38.57
C THR A 393 -2.39 23.92 -37.36
N SER A 394 -3.50 24.04 -36.63
CA SER A 394 -3.91 23.14 -35.54
C SER A 394 -4.36 21.76 -36.05
N ALA A 395 -4.48 21.56 -37.37
CA ALA A 395 -4.89 20.32 -38.01
C ALA A 395 -3.86 19.80 -39.04
N GLY A 396 -3.20 18.69 -38.69
CA GLY A 396 -2.74 17.70 -39.68
C GLY A 396 -1.33 17.83 -40.27
N LEU A 397 -0.27 17.56 -39.47
CA LEU A 397 1.03 17.13 -40.02
C LEU A 397 1.88 16.28 -39.04
N MET A 398 1.30 15.19 -38.55
CA MET A 398 1.97 14.21 -37.66
C MET A 398 2.22 12.84 -38.33
N GLN A 399 3.25 12.14 -37.80
CA GLN A 399 3.66 10.76 -38.07
C GLN A 399 4.16 10.38 -39.49
N ALA A 400 5.48 10.33 -39.60
CA ALA A 400 6.17 9.04 -39.73
C ALA A 400 7.15 8.91 -38.53
N GLY A 401 7.41 7.75 -37.94
CA GLY A 401 6.81 6.43 -38.18
C GLY A 401 7.40 5.36 -37.24
N GLY A 402 6.95 5.34 -35.98
CA GLY A 402 7.28 4.31 -34.97
C GLY A 402 6.10 3.36 -34.73
N ARG A 403 6.35 2.16 -34.21
CA ARG A 403 5.35 1.06 -34.13
C ARG A 403 4.30 1.27 -33.03
N GLY A 404 3.27 2.05 -33.35
CA GLY A 404 1.96 2.06 -32.66
C GLY A 404 0.86 1.44 -33.53
N VAL A 405 -0.33 1.22 -32.96
CA VAL A 405 -1.50 0.60 -33.62
C VAL A 405 -1.81 1.27 -34.95
N VAL A 406 -1.87 0.49 -36.04
CA VAL A 406 -2.27 0.97 -37.36
C VAL A 406 -3.78 1.19 -37.39
N VAL A 407 -4.22 2.37 -36.95
CA VAL A 407 -5.52 2.90 -37.35
C VAL A 407 -5.52 2.99 -38.88
N LYS A 408 -6.51 2.33 -39.49
CA LYS A 408 -6.57 2.09 -40.94
C LYS A 408 -6.66 3.42 -41.69
N LYS A 409 -5.55 3.90 -42.27
CA LYS A 409 -5.59 5.03 -43.22
C LYS A 409 -6.57 4.69 -44.34
N SER A 410 -7.54 5.57 -44.55
CA SER A 410 -8.54 5.43 -45.62
C SER A 410 -7.85 5.45 -46.99
N VAL A 411 -7.85 4.31 -47.67
CA VAL A 411 -7.34 4.19 -49.04
C VAL A 411 -8.33 4.87 -49.98
N SER A 412 -7.88 5.91 -50.67
CA SER A 412 -8.49 6.57 -51.84
C SER A 412 -10.02 6.51 -51.96
N GLY A 413 -10.72 7.51 -51.41
CA GLY A 413 -12.15 7.73 -51.61
C GLY A 413 -12.58 9.10 -51.11
N LEU A 414 -13.51 9.75 -51.81
CA LEU A 414 -14.05 11.07 -51.45
C LEU A 414 -15.13 10.94 -50.35
N GLU A 415 -14.79 10.29 -49.24
CA GLU A 415 -15.77 9.95 -48.20
C GLU A 415 -16.28 11.18 -47.46
N SER A 416 -17.58 11.42 -47.56
CA SER A 416 -18.28 12.55 -46.97
C SER A 416 -18.20 12.53 -45.43
N LEU A 417 -18.46 13.69 -44.82
CA LEU A 417 -18.65 13.78 -43.36
C LEU A 417 -19.82 12.90 -42.89
N GLY A 418 -20.86 12.74 -43.72
CA GLY A 418 -21.99 11.85 -43.46
C GLY A 418 -21.58 10.37 -43.43
N GLU A 419 -20.74 9.90 -44.36
CA GLU A 419 -20.25 8.51 -44.35
C GLU A 419 -19.27 8.24 -43.19
N ARG A 420 -18.38 9.19 -42.88
CA ARG A 420 -17.52 9.07 -41.70
C ARG A 420 -18.32 9.05 -40.41
N ARG A 421 -19.37 9.87 -40.31
CA ARG A 421 -20.32 9.85 -39.20
C ARG A 421 -21.08 8.52 -39.13
N ALA A 422 -21.67 8.04 -40.22
CA ALA A 422 -22.40 6.77 -40.26
C ALA A 422 -21.50 5.55 -39.96
N LYS A 423 -20.21 5.59 -40.34
CA LYS A 423 -19.23 4.56 -39.96
C LYS A 423 -18.86 4.62 -38.48
N ALA A 424 -18.77 5.82 -37.89
CA ALA A 424 -18.58 5.99 -36.46
C ALA A 424 -19.83 5.55 -35.67
N GLU A 425 -21.03 5.97 -36.09
CA GLU A 425 -22.31 5.54 -35.51
C GLU A 425 -22.51 4.03 -35.63
N LYS A 426 -22.05 3.38 -36.72
CA LYS A 426 -22.01 1.91 -36.81
C LYS A 426 -20.95 1.27 -35.89
N MET A 427 -19.82 1.92 -35.67
CA MET A 427 -18.80 1.42 -34.73
C MET A 427 -19.29 1.52 -33.29
N PHE A 428 -19.82 2.67 -32.88
CA PHE A 428 -20.44 2.86 -31.58
C PHE A 428 -21.67 1.97 -31.40
N GLY A 429 -22.55 1.84 -32.40
CA GLY A 429 -23.70 0.93 -32.38
C GLY A 429 -23.36 -0.57 -32.31
N LEU A 430 -22.09 -0.95 -32.49
CA LEU A 430 -21.56 -2.31 -32.22
C LEU A 430 -20.91 -2.43 -30.83
N MET A 431 -20.79 -1.32 -30.11
CA MET A 431 -20.26 -1.18 -28.73
C MET A 431 -21.32 -0.66 -27.75
N ASP A 432 -22.53 -0.31 -28.21
CA ASP A 432 -23.62 0.36 -27.46
C ASP A 432 -24.39 -0.58 -26.51
N GLY A 433 -23.96 -1.84 -26.40
CA GLY A 433 -24.61 -2.86 -25.59
C GLY A 433 -23.64 -3.45 -24.57
N PHE A 434 -24.00 -3.34 -23.29
CA PHE A 434 -23.31 -4.00 -22.18
C PHE A 434 -23.29 -5.53 -22.34
N LEU A 435 -22.26 -6.17 -21.79
CA LEU A 435 -22.20 -7.62 -21.62
C LEU A 435 -23.39 -8.13 -20.80
N LYS A 436 -23.98 -9.24 -21.25
CA LYS A 436 -25.15 -9.85 -20.59
C LYS A 436 -24.73 -10.74 -19.43
N ASN A 437 -25.54 -10.79 -18.38
CA ASN A 437 -25.29 -11.63 -17.20
C ASN A 437 -26.16 -12.90 -17.18
N ASP A 438 -26.76 -13.31 -18.31
CA ASP A 438 -27.40 -14.62 -18.40
C ASP A 438 -26.34 -15.75 -18.41
N PRO A 439 -26.62 -16.93 -17.84
CA PRO A 439 -25.63 -18.00 -17.73
C PRO A 439 -24.98 -18.40 -19.06
N MET A 440 -25.71 -18.43 -20.17
CA MET A 440 -25.17 -18.80 -21.49
C MET A 440 -24.16 -17.76 -22.01
N SER A 441 -24.45 -16.46 -21.81
CA SER A 441 -23.51 -15.39 -22.12
C SER A 441 -22.26 -15.44 -21.22
N LEU A 442 -22.44 -15.64 -19.91
CA LEU A 442 -21.32 -15.79 -18.95
C LEU A 442 -20.41 -16.98 -19.29
N GLN A 443 -21.00 -18.14 -19.59
CA GLN A 443 -20.27 -19.34 -20.04
C GLN A 443 -19.45 -19.07 -21.30
N LYS A 444 -20.04 -18.39 -22.28
CA LYS A 444 -19.37 -18.05 -23.52
C LYS A 444 -18.20 -17.10 -23.29
N ASP A 445 -18.38 -16.06 -22.48
CA ASP A 445 -17.31 -15.09 -22.17
C ASP A 445 -16.12 -15.77 -21.47
N ILE A 446 -16.39 -16.64 -20.49
CA ILE A 446 -15.35 -17.44 -19.82
C ILE A 446 -14.58 -18.30 -20.86
N LEU A 447 -15.30 -19.06 -21.71
CA LEU A 447 -14.66 -19.94 -22.69
C LEU A 447 -13.91 -19.18 -23.79
N ASP A 448 -14.40 -18.01 -24.22
CA ASP A 448 -13.69 -17.11 -25.12
C ASP A 448 -12.41 -16.56 -24.46
N HIS A 449 -12.41 -16.26 -23.16
CA HIS A 449 -11.17 -15.91 -22.44
C HIS A 449 -10.20 -17.09 -22.32
N VAL A 450 -10.66 -18.33 -22.10
CA VAL A 450 -9.78 -19.52 -22.09
C VAL A 450 -9.02 -19.63 -23.42
N GLU A 451 -9.71 -19.58 -24.56
CA GLU A 451 -9.05 -19.80 -25.86
C GLU A 451 -8.35 -18.55 -26.42
N TYR A 452 -8.86 -17.33 -26.18
CA TYR A 452 -8.30 -16.10 -26.78
C TYR A 452 -7.47 -15.23 -25.84
N THR A 453 -7.63 -15.33 -24.51
CA THR A 453 -6.90 -14.49 -23.54
C THR A 453 -5.82 -15.28 -22.80
N VAL A 454 -6.18 -16.43 -22.21
CA VAL A 454 -5.23 -17.37 -21.56
C VAL A 454 -4.49 -18.22 -22.61
N ALA A 455 -4.95 -18.19 -23.86
CA ALA A 455 -4.38 -18.89 -25.01
C ALA A 455 -4.23 -20.41 -24.77
N ARG A 456 -5.25 -21.01 -24.16
CA ARG A 456 -5.37 -22.44 -23.92
C ARG A 456 -6.25 -23.12 -24.95
N SER A 457 -6.22 -24.45 -24.94
CA SER A 457 -7.02 -25.26 -25.84
C SER A 457 -8.35 -25.57 -25.18
N ARG A 458 -9.46 -25.41 -25.91
CA ARG A 458 -10.78 -25.99 -25.58
C ARG A 458 -10.78 -27.49 -25.21
N PHE A 459 -9.69 -28.21 -25.46
CA PHE A 459 -9.51 -29.63 -25.11
C PHE A 459 -8.60 -29.86 -23.89
N ASN A 460 -7.93 -28.84 -23.37
CA ASN A 460 -7.01 -28.94 -22.22
C ASN A 460 -6.72 -27.56 -21.58
N PHE A 461 -7.30 -27.33 -20.41
CA PHE A 461 -6.96 -26.27 -19.45
C PHE A 461 -7.23 -26.76 -18.02
N ASP A 462 -6.67 -26.10 -17.01
CA ASP A 462 -6.85 -26.44 -15.58
C ASP A 462 -7.66 -25.39 -14.79
N ASP A 463 -7.83 -25.62 -13.48
CA ASP A 463 -8.59 -24.73 -12.58
C ASP A 463 -7.96 -23.34 -12.45
N PHE A 464 -6.63 -23.21 -12.53
CA PHE A 464 -5.95 -21.91 -12.49
C PHE A 464 -6.17 -21.11 -13.78
N GLU A 465 -6.24 -21.81 -14.91
CA GLU A 465 -6.52 -21.24 -16.23
C GLU A 465 -8.00 -20.87 -16.38
N ALA A 466 -8.90 -21.69 -15.82
CA ALA A 466 -10.32 -21.37 -15.65
C ALA A 466 -10.54 -20.16 -14.73
N PHE A 467 -9.82 -20.07 -13.61
CA PHE A 467 -9.82 -18.91 -12.71
C PHE A 467 -9.40 -17.61 -13.41
N GLN A 468 -8.34 -17.64 -14.23
CA GLN A 468 -7.92 -16.45 -14.98
C GLN A 468 -8.97 -16.02 -16.01
N ALA A 469 -9.55 -16.97 -16.74
CA ALA A 469 -10.60 -16.70 -17.72
C ALA A 469 -11.88 -16.13 -17.07
N LEU A 470 -12.29 -16.70 -15.93
CA LEU A 470 -13.36 -16.18 -15.07
C LEU A 470 -13.06 -14.74 -14.60
N SER A 471 -11.85 -14.49 -14.11
CA SER A 471 -11.44 -13.17 -13.63
C SER A 471 -11.45 -12.12 -14.73
N HIS A 472 -11.06 -12.47 -15.96
CA HIS A 472 -11.21 -11.59 -17.12
C HIS A 472 -12.68 -11.34 -17.49
N SER A 473 -13.54 -12.37 -17.48
CA SER A 473 -14.99 -12.24 -17.73
C SER A 473 -15.67 -11.29 -16.72
N VAL A 474 -15.24 -11.32 -15.46
CA VAL A 474 -15.69 -10.39 -14.41
C VAL A 474 -15.11 -8.99 -14.63
N ARG A 475 -13.81 -8.89 -14.95
CA ARG A 475 -13.14 -7.60 -15.19
C ARG A 475 -13.75 -6.85 -16.37
N ASP A 476 -14.13 -7.51 -17.46
CA ASP A 476 -14.62 -6.79 -18.63
C ASP A 476 -15.97 -6.07 -18.33
N ARG A 477 -16.78 -6.63 -17.42
CA ARG A 477 -17.96 -5.97 -16.80
C ARG A 477 -17.60 -4.86 -15.81
N LEU A 478 -16.45 -4.95 -15.13
CA LEU A 478 -15.89 -3.83 -14.35
C LEU A 478 -15.42 -2.68 -15.27
N ILE A 479 -14.86 -3.00 -16.43
CA ILE A 479 -14.34 -2.02 -17.40
C ILE A 479 -15.47 -1.15 -17.97
N GLU A 480 -16.63 -1.74 -18.27
CA GLU A 480 -17.84 -1.01 -18.64
C GLU A 480 -18.21 0.04 -17.57
N ARG A 481 -18.47 -0.42 -16.33
CA ARG A 481 -18.81 0.47 -15.21
C ARG A 481 -17.72 1.53 -14.92
N TRP A 482 -16.45 1.17 -15.06
CA TRP A 482 -15.32 2.08 -14.84
C TRP A 482 -15.23 3.16 -15.94
N HIS A 483 -15.47 2.81 -17.20
CA HIS A 483 -15.57 3.79 -18.29
C HIS A 483 -16.75 4.74 -18.08
N ASP A 484 -17.94 4.22 -17.74
CA ASP A 484 -19.12 5.04 -17.46
C ASP A 484 -18.87 6.01 -16.30
N THR A 485 -18.33 5.49 -15.19
CA THR A 485 -17.99 6.29 -14.00
C THR A 485 -16.98 7.39 -14.35
N HIS A 486 -15.95 7.06 -15.13
CA HIS A 486 -14.94 8.05 -15.54
C HIS A 486 -15.52 9.13 -16.47
N GLN A 487 -16.35 8.73 -17.44
CA GLN A 487 -17.03 9.66 -18.34
C GLN A 487 -18.03 10.54 -17.58
N HIS A 488 -18.78 9.97 -16.64
CA HIS A 488 -19.71 10.70 -15.78
C HIS A 488 -18.95 11.74 -14.94
N PHE A 489 -17.88 11.36 -14.24
CA PHE A 489 -17.04 12.30 -13.49
C PHE A 489 -16.40 13.37 -14.39
N LYS A 490 -16.00 13.06 -15.63
CA LYS A 490 -15.50 14.06 -16.58
C LYS A 490 -16.60 15.01 -17.09
N LYS A 491 -17.85 14.56 -17.17
CA LYS A 491 -18.99 15.38 -17.61
C LYS A 491 -19.55 16.28 -16.49
N GLN A 492 -19.64 15.78 -15.26
CA GLN A 492 -20.16 16.54 -14.11
C GLN A 492 -19.10 17.43 -13.45
N ASP A 493 -17.82 17.09 -13.63
CA ASP A 493 -16.67 17.80 -13.06
C ASP A 493 -16.79 18.14 -11.55
N PRO A 494 -17.09 17.13 -10.70
CA PRO A 494 -17.20 17.32 -9.25
C PRO A 494 -15.80 17.49 -8.62
N LYS A 495 -15.75 18.04 -7.41
CA LYS A 495 -14.53 18.01 -6.59
C LYS A 495 -14.08 16.57 -6.36
N ARG A 496 -12.84 16.24 -6.73
CA ARG A 496 -12.31 14.87 -6.64
C ARG A 496 -11.34 14.70 -5.48
N LEU A 497 -11.42 13.57 -4.80
CA LEU A 497 -10.43 13.16 -3.82
C LEU A 497 -9.31 12.36 -4.49
N TYR A 498 -8.07 12.65 -4.07
CA TYR A 498 -6.90 11.84 -4.33
C TYR A 498 -6.35 11.29 -3.02
N PHE A 499 -6.56 9.99 -2.81
CA PHE A 499 -6.15 9.28 -1.62
C PHE A 499 -4.75 8.70 -1.81
N LEU A 500 -3.75 9.29 -1.16
CA LEU A 500 -2.35 8.91 -1.31
C LEU A 500 -1.94 7.96 -0.18
N SER A 501 -1.50 6.75 -0.52
CA SER A 501 -0.93 5.81 0.46
C SER A 501 0.13 4.90 -0.17
N LEU A 502 1.17 4.56 0.59
CA LEU A 502 2.13 3.55 0.15
C LEU A 502 1.59 2.12 0.25
N GLU A 503 0.52 1.84 0.99
CA GLU A 503 0.02 0.46 1.15
C GLU A 503 -1.51 0.31 1.02
N PHE A 504 -1.92 -0.73 0.29
CA PHE A 504 -3.30 -1.15 0.06
C PHE A 504 -3.39 -2.68 0.18
N LEU A 505 -3.91 -3.19 1.30
CA LEU A 505 -4.01 -4.65 1.54
C LEU A 505 -5.31 -5.18 0.94
N MET A 506 -5.38 -5.23 -0.40
CA MET A 506 -6.61 -5.53 -1.14
C MET A 506 -7.14 -6.95 -0.84
N GLY A 507 -6.25 -7.94 -0.82
CA GLY A 507 -6.61 -9.36 -0.79
C GLY A 507 -7.03 -9.88 -2.16
N ARG A 508 -7.66 -11.06 -2.20
CA ARG A 508 -8.37 -11.58 -3.38
C ARG A 508 -9.47 -10.63 -3.86
N SER A 509 -9.61 -10.44 -5.18
CA SER A 509 -10.53 -9.49 -5.80
C SER A 509 -11.77 -10.12 -6.42
N LEU A 510 -11.75 -11.42 -6.78
CA LEU A 510 -12.86 -12.09 -7.48
C LEU A 510 -14.19 -12.00 -6.71
N SER A 511 -14.22 -12.53 -5.50
CA SER A 511 -15.44 -12.57 -4.66
C SER A 511 -15.94 -11.18 -4.27
N ASN A 512 -15.06 -10.21 -4.06
CA ASN A 512 -15.44 -8.82 -3.79
C ASN A 512 -16.02 -8.14 -5.04
N SER A 513 -15.56 -8.53 -6.23
CA SER A 513 -16.01 -7.95 -7.51
C SER A 513 -17.38 -8.48 -7.90
N VAL A 514 -17.61 -9.80 -7.88
CA VAL A 514 -18.92 -10.37 -8.25
C VAL A 514 -20.03 -9.98 -7.25
N ILE A 515 -19.71 -9.84 -5.96
CA ILE A 515 -20.65 -9.36 -4.94
C ILE A 515 -20.97 -7.87 -5.11
N ASN A 516 -19.96 -6.99 -5.31
CA ASN A 516 -20.23 -5.56 -5.50
C ASN A 516 -20.91 -5.26 -6.85
N LEU A 517 -20.60 -6.04 -7.90
CA LEU A 517 -21.32 -6.01 -9.17
C LEU A 517 -22.77 -6.47 -9.04
N GLY A 518 -23.07 -7.37 -8.09
CA GLY A 518 -24.40 -7.96 -7.90
C GLY A 518 -24.70 -9.06 -8.91
N ILE A 519 -23.70 -9.91 -9.23
CA ILE A 519 -23.79 -10.97 -10.26
C ILE A 519 -23.16 -12.31 -9.81
N ARG A 520 -23.04 -12.52 -8.48
CA ARG A 520 -22.39 -13.71 -7.91
C ARG A 520 -23.09 -15.00 -8.34
N ASP A 521 -24.41 -15.02 -8.23
CA ASP A 521 -25.17 -16.26 -8.27
C ASP A 521 -25.37 -16.72 -9.72
N GLU A 522 -25.44 -15.79 -10.68
CA GLU A 522 -25.40 -16.06 -12.11
C GLU A 522 -24.04 -16.64 -12.54
N TYR A 523 -22.92 -16.16 -11.97
CA TYR A 523 -21.60 -16.78 -12.19
C TYR A 523 -21.51 -18.18 -11.56
N ALA A 524 -22.07 -18.38 -10.37
CA ALA A 524 -22.10 -19.70 -9.73
C ALA A 524 -22.94 -20.70 -10.52
N GLU A 525 -24.10 -20.30 -11.05
CA GLU A 525 -24.91 -21.11 -11.97
C GLU A 525 -24.15 -21.40 -13.27
N ALA A 526 -23.57 -20.37 -13.90
CA ALA A 526 -22.81 -20.50 -15.14
C ALA A 526 -21.66 -21.50 -15.03
N LEU A 527 -20.89 -21.43 -13.94
CA LEU A 527 -19.77 -22.34 -13.65
C LEU A 527 -20.24 -23.76 -13.32
N SER A 528 -21.29 -23.90 -12.51
CA SER A 528 -21.84 -25.22 -12.16
C SER A 528 -22.31 -25.99 -13.39
N GLN A 529 -22.92 -25.31 -14.37
CA GLN A 529 -23.30 -25.87 -15.67
C GLN A 529 -22.10 -26.23 -16.57
N LEU A 530 -20.92 -25.63 -16.36
CA LEU A 530 -19.66 -26.01 -17.01
C LEU A 530 -18.91 -27.14 -16.28
N GLY A 531 -19.36 -27.53 -15.08
CA GLY A 531 -18.71 -28.52 -14.23
C GLY A 531 -17.64 -27.96 -13.27
N PHE A 532 -17.60 -26.64 -13.06
CA PHE A 532 -16.72 -25.98 -12.10
C PHE A 532 -17.45 -25.52 -10.83
N GLU A 533 -16.79 -25.59 -9.68
CA GLU A 533 -17.26 -24.99 -8.44
C GLU A 533 -16.64 -23.59 -8.26
N TYR A 534 -17.48 -22.58 -8.02
CA TYR A 534 -17.03 -21.18 -7.90
C TYR A 534 -15.98 -21.00 -6.79
N GLU A 535 -16.21 -21.63 -5.64
CA GLU A 535 -15.33 -21.59 -4.48
C GLU A 535 -13.94 -22.15 -4.80
N VAL A 536 -13.82 -23.25 -5.56
CA VAL A 536 -12.54 -23.87 -5.96
C VAL A 536 -11.74 -22.93 -6.88
N LEU A 537 -12.41 -22.24 -7.81
CA LEU A 537 -11.77 -21.24 -8.66
C LEU A 537 -11.36 -19.98 -7.89
N ALA A 538 -12.16 -19.56 -6.90
CA ALA A 538 -11.86 -18.42 -6.02
C ALA A 538 -10.72 -18.70 -5.02
N GLU A 539 -10.34 -19.96 -4.81
CA GLU A 539 -9.16 -20.35 -4.02
C GLU A 539 -7.87 -20.44 -4.85
N GLN A 540 -7.94 -20.34 -6.18
CA GLN A 540 -6.75 -20.19 -7.05
C GLN A 540 -6.17 -18.75 -7.04
N GLU A 541 -6.94 -17.77 -6.56
CA GLU A 541 -6.51 -16.36 -6.54
C GLU A 541 -5.53 -16.07 -5.39
N GLY A 542 -4.34 -15.56 -5.73
CA GLY A 542 -3.39 -15.05 -4.74
C GLY A 542 -3.79 -13.67 -4.17
N ASP A 543 -3.47 -13.43 -2.89
CA ASP A 543 -3.60 -12.10 -2.28
C ASP A 543 -2.71 -11.09 -3.03
N ALA A 544 -3.27 -9.96 -3.46
CA ALA A 544 -2.47 -8.89 -4.07
C ALA A 544 -1.52 -8.26 -3.03
N ALA A 545 -0.21 -8.48 -3.19
CA ALA A 545 0.83 -8.12 -2.20
C ALA A 545 1.18 -6.62 -2.17
N LEU A 546 0.16 -5.77 -2.19
CA LEU A 546 0.25 -4.30 -2.30
C LEU A 546 0.26 -3.59 -0.92
N GLY A 547 0.35 -4.34 0.18
CA GLY A 547 0.32 -3.78 1.54
C GLY A 547 0.68 -4.79 2.63
N ASN A 548 0.74 -4.33 3.88
CA ASN A 548 1.04 -5.16 5.04
C ASN A 548 0.15 -4.84 6.26
N GLY A 549 0.03 -3.56 6.60
CA GLY A 549 -0.52 -3.14 7.90
C GLY A 549 -2.04 -3.14 8.05
N GLY A 550 -2.49 -2.84 9.28
CA GLY A 550 -3.85 -2.38 9.52
C GLY A 550 -4.15 -1.04 8.82
N LEU A 551 -3.10 -0.23 8.58
CA LEU A 551 -3.11 0.97 7.75
C LEU A 551 -3.42 0.60 6.28
N ALA A 552 -2.66 -0.31 5.67
CA ALA A 552 -2.97 -0.85 4.34
C ALA A 552 -4.41 -1.36 4.18
N ARG A 553 -4.92 -2.05 5.21
CA ARG A 553 -6.28 -2.58 5.16
C ARG A 553 -7.35 -1.52 5.39
N LEU A 554 -7.04 -0.45 6.13
CA LEU A 554 -7.88 0.74 6.20
C LEU A 554 -7.99 1.40 4.81
N SER A 555 -6.87 1.65 4.12
CA SER A 555 -6.86 2.18 2.74
C SER A 555 -7.79 1.37 1.82
N ALA A 556 -7.67 0.04 1.86
CA ALA A 556 -8.49 -0.86 1.04
C ALA A 556 -9.98 -0.95 1.50
N CYS A 557 -10.30 -0.72 2.78
CA CYS A 557 -11.70 -0.60 3.24
C CYS A 557 -12.33 0.75 2.84
N GLN A 558 -11.53 1.82 2.90
CA GLN A 558 -11.93 3.16 2.51
C GLN A 558 -12.24 3.24 1.01
N MET A 559 -11.42 2.64 0.15
CA MET A 559 -11.71 2.57 -1.30
C MET A 559 -13.04 1.85 -1.63
N ASP A 560 -13.33 0.72 -0.99
CA ASP A 560 -14.60 -0.02 -1.17
C ASP A 560 -15.82 0.79 -0.68
N SER A 561 -15.67 1.55 0.41
CA SER A 561 -16.72 2.44 0.95
C SER A 561 -16.93 3.67 0.06
N LEU A 562 -15.85 4.28 -0.45
CA LEU A 562 -15.90 5.41 -1.36
C LEU A 562 -16.57 5.05 -2.70
N ALA A 563 -16.28 3.86 -3.23
CA ALA A 563 -16.96 3.33 -4.39
C ALA A 563 -18.46 3.10 -4.12
N THR A 564 -18.78 2.49 -2.98
CA THR A 564 -20.16 2.17 -2.56
C THR A 564 -21.00 3.42 -2.32
N LEU A 565 -20.44 4.45 -1.67
CA LEU A 565 -21.09 5.74 -1.38
C LEU A 565 -21.02 6.74 -2.55
N ASP A 566 -20.73 6.27 -3.76
CA ASP A 566 -20.74 7.03 -5.00
C ASP A 566 -19.77 8.25 -5.04
N TYR A 567 -18.75 8.31 -4.17
CA TYR A 567 -17.84 9.46 -4.10
C TYR A 567 -16.82 9.50 -5.26
N PRO A 568 -16.53 10.68 -5.84
CA PRO A 568 -15.62 10.85 -6.96
C PRO A 568 -14.14 10.78 -6.54
N VAL A 569 -13.61 9.57 -6.35
CA VAL A 569 -12.26 9.34 -5.80
C VAL A 569 -11.34 8.55 -6.72
N TRP A 570 -10.05 8.87 -6.65
CA TRP A 570 -8.97 8.02 -7.14
C TRP A 570 -7.99 7.72 -5.99
N GLY A 571 -7.73 6.44 -5.76
CA GLY A 571 -6.62 5.98 -4.92
C GLY A 571 -5.33 5.92 -5.72
N TYR A 572 -4.21 6.29 -5.11
CA TYR A 572 -2.88 6.21 -5.71
C TYR A 572 -1.94 5.43 -4.79
N GLY A 573 -1.18 4.48 -5.35
CA GLY A 573 -0.14 3.69 -4.65
C GLY A 573 1.02 3.23 -5.56
N LEU A 574 1.83 2.28 -5.06
CA LEU A 574 2.90 1.62 -5.83
C LEU A 574 2.53 0.17 -6.20
N ARG A 575 2.93 -0.27 -7.39
CA ARG A 575 2.75 -1.66 -7.85
C ARG A 575 3.93 -2.53 -7.43
N TYR A 576 3.92 -3.01 -6.18
CA TYR A 576 5.01 -3.84 -5.65
C TYR A 576 5.12 -5.21 -6.32
N GLN A 577 6.28 -5.50 -6.90
CA GLN A 577 6.52 -6.79 -7.57
C GLN A 577 6.56 -7.98 -6.59
N TYR A 578 7.04 -7.78 -5.36
CA TYR A 578 7.27 -8.84 -4.36
C TYR A 578 6.65 -8.57 -2.97
N GLY A 579 5.83 -7.53 -2.85
CA GLY A 579 5.22 -7.09 -1.60
C GLY A 579 6.23 -6.81 -0.49
N LEU A 580 5.88 -7.16 0.76
CA LEU A 580 6.81 -7.11 1.88
C LEU A 580 7.65 -8.39 1.96
N PHE A 581 6.99 -9.54 2.18
CA PHE A 581 7.50 -10.89 1.97
C PHE A 581 6.37 -11.91 2.22
N ARG A 582 6.49 -13.08 1.57
CA ARG A 582 5.80 -14.31 1.95
C ARG A 582 6.49 -14.94 3.16
N GLN A 583 5.74 -15.27 4.20
CA GLN A 583 6.26 -15.89 5.42
C GLN A 583 6.29 -17.41 5.27
N VAL A 584 7.46 -18.02 5.44
CA VAL A 584 7.59 -19.49 5.56
C VAL A 584 8.12 -19.81 6.95
N ILE A 585 7.61 -20.87 7.57
CA ILE A 585 8.15 -21.39 8.83
C ILE A 585 9.01 -22.61 8.52
N VAL A 586 10.26 -22.60 8.99
CA VAL A 586 11.18 -23.74 8.93
C VAL A 586 11.74 -23.96 10.34
N ASP A 587 11.64 -25.18 10.86
CA ASP A 587 12.05 -25.55 12.23
C ASP A 587 11.51 -24.60 13.33
N GLY A 588 10.33 -24.01 13.11
CA GLY A 588 9.69 -23.03 13.99
C GLY A 588 10.25 -21.59 13.91
N TYR A 589 11.17 -21.30 12.99
CA TYR A 589 11.70 -19.97 12.70
C TYR A 589 10.97 -19.33 11.52
N GLN A 590 10.79 -18.00 11.57
CA GLN A 590 10.33 -17.23 10.41
C GLN A 590 11.47 -17.05 9.39
N HIS A 591 11.22 -17.49 8.16
CA HIS A 591 12.00 -17.17 6.98
C HIS A 591 11.18 -16.31 6.02
N GLU A 592 11.81 -15.25 5.50
CA GLU A 592 11.24 -14.37 4.48
C GLU A 592 11.52 -14.89 3.07
N GLN A 593 10.50 -14.91 2.20
CA GLN A 593 10.63 -15.15 0.76
C GLN A 593 9.96 -14.02 -0.03
N PRO A 594 10.38 -13.71 -1.27
CA PRO A 594 9.65 -12.78 -2.14
C PRO A 594 8.22 -13.27 -2.39
N ASP A 595 7.24 -12.36 -2.42
CA ASP A 595 5.85 -12.72 -2.71
C ASP A 595 5.59 -12.70 -4.22
N TYR A 596 5.52 -13.88 -4.83
CA TYR A 596 5.50 -14.06 -6.29
C TYR A 596 4.12 -13.87 -6.94
N TRP A 597 3.25 -13.05 -6.36
CA TRP A 597 1.85 -12.85 -6.78
C TRP A 597 1.66 -12.40 -8.25
N LEU A 598 2.70 -11.85 -8.88
CA LEU A 598 2.69 -11.36 -10.26
C LEU A 598 3.40 -12.29 -11.28
N ASN A 599 3.83 -13.50 -10.90
CA ASN A 599 4.55 -14.40 -11.80
C ASN A 599 3.76 -14.82 -13.06
N PHE A 600 2.43 -14.84 -12.96
CA PHE A 600 1.52 -15.13 -14.08
C PHE A 600 0.75 -13.88 -14.53
N GLY A 601 1.25 -12.68 -14.17
CA GLY A 601 0.50 -11.44 -14.26
C GLY A 601 -0.54 -11.30 -13.14
N ASN A 602 -1.47 -10.37 -13.30
CA ASN A 602 -2.64 -10.15 -12.46
C ASN A 602 -3.83 -9.90 -13.40
N PRO A 603 -4.93 -10.66 -13.35
CA PRO A 603 -6.01 -10.52 -14.32
C PRO A 603 -6.77 -9.19 -14.17
N TRP A 604 -6.74 -8.56 -12.99
CA TRP A 604 -7.54 -7.38 -12.61
C TRP A 604 -6.95 -6.04 -13.03
N GLU A 605 -5.62 -5.95 -13.19
CA GLU A 605 -4.95 -4.70 -13.54
C GLU A 605 -5.01 -4.41 -15.04
N ILE A 606 -5.03 -3.12 -15.38
CA ILE A 606 -5.04 -2.64 -16.76
C ILE A 606 -3.81 -1.73 -16.93
N GLU A 607 -2.79 -2.23 -17.61
CA GLU A 607 -1.58 -1.44 -17.91
C GLU A 607 -1.93 -0.27 -18.85
N ARG A 608 -1.46 0.93 -18.49
CA ARG A 608 -1.64 2.16 -19.26
C ARG A 608 -0.28 2.71 -19.70
N ILE A 609 0.35 2.03 -20.66
CA ILE A 609 1.66 2.44 -21.22
C ILE A 609 1.63 3.91 -21.72
N GLN A 610 0.49 4.35 -22.26
CA GLN A 610 0.25 5.72 -22.70
C GLN A 610 0.08 6.75 -21.56
N VAL A 611 0.09 6.32 -20.31
CA VAL A 611 0.08 7.17 -19.11
C VAL A 611 1.36 6.89 -18.32
N SER A 612 2.44 7.51 -18.80
CA SER A 612 3.79 7.38 -18.24
C SER A 612 4.35 8.77 -17.91
N TYR A 613 4.99 8.91 -16.75
CA TYR A 613 5.56 10.17 -16.26
C TYR A 613 7.06 10.04 -15.94
N SER A 614 7.82 11.10 -16.15
CA SER A 614 9.26 11.11 -15.89
C SER A 614 9.56 11.57 -14.46
N VAL A 615 10.27 10.73 -13.69
CA VAL A 615 10.70 10.99 -12.32
C VAL A 615 12.14 10.46 -12.13
N LYS A 616 13.06 10.88 -13.01
CA LYS A 616 14.41 10.31 -13.26
C LYS A 616 14.39 8.87 -13.84
N VAL A 617 13.41 8.06 -13.43
CA VAL A 617 12.96 6.82 -14.07
C VAL A 617 11.55 7.03 -14.65
N GLU A 618 11.01 6.06 -15.38
CA GLU A 618 9.69 6.19 -16.02
C GLU A 618 8.60 5.49 -15.20
N ALA A 619 7.58 6.24 -14.80
CA ALA A 619 6.48 5.79 -13.95
C ALA A 619 5.27 5.39 -14.79
N VAL A 620 5.06 4.08 -14.98
CA VAL A 620 3.95 3.55 -15.79
C VAL A 620 2.74 3.25 -14.91
N ALA A 621 1.56 3.72 -15.31
CA ALA A 621 0.30 3.48 -14.59
C ALA A 621 -0.27 2.07 -14.84
N TYR A 622 -0.78 1.47 -13.78
CA TYR A 622 -1.64 0.29 -13.79
C TYR A 622 -2.95 0.62 -13.07
N ASP A 623 -4.07 0.60 -13.79
CA ASP A 623 -5.40 0.88 -13.25
C ASP A 623 -6.03 -0.39 -12.67
N ASN A 624 -6.55 -0.32 -11.45
CA ASN A 624 -7.29 -1.40 -10.79
C ASN A 624 -8.70 -0.86 -10.45
N PRO A 625 -9.73 -1.22 -11.23
CA PRO A 625 -11.11 -0.79 -10.97
C PRO A 625 -11.65 -1.30 -9.63
N ILE A 626 -12.25 -0.42 -8.83
CA ILE A 626 -12.85 -0.74 -7.53
C ILE A 626 -14.38 -0.55 -7.62
N PRO A 627 -15.18 -1.64 -7.73
CA PRO A 627 -16.64 -1.55 -7.81
C PRO A 627 -17.28 -1.20 -6.46
N GLY A 628 -18.29 -0.33 -6.47
CA GLY A 628 -19.15 -0.07 -5.30
C GLY A 628 -20.32 -1.03 -5.21
N TYR A 629 -20.70 -1.43 -3.99
CA TYR A 629 -21.81 -2.37 -3.79
C TYR A 629 -23.18 -1.71 -4.05
N GLY A 630 -23.99 -2.29 -4.94
CA GLY A 630 -25.33 -1.78 -5.25
C GLY A 630 -25.35 -0.46 -6.04
N THR A 631 -24.30 -0.17 -6.81
CA THR A 631 -24.20 1.01 -7.66
C THR A 631 -23.50 0.72 -9.00
N ARG A 632 -23.68 1.61 -9.98
CA ARG A 632 -22.89 1.64 -11.22
C ARG A 632 -21.46 2.17 -10.98
N ASN A 633 -21.22 2.91 -9.90
CA ASN A 633 -19.90 3.52 -9.66
C ASN A 633 -18.79 2.46 -9.48
N ALA A 634 -17.78 2.53 -10.33
CA ALA A 634 -16.52 1.81 -10.20
C ALA A 634 -15.36 2.82 -10.26
N ILE A 635 -14.76 3.10 -9.10
CA ILE A 635 -13.66 4.07 -8.98
C ILE A 635 -12.32 3.42 -9.34
N ASN A 636 -11.21 4.15 -9.21
CA ASN A 636 -9.89 3.66 -9.62
C ASN A 636 -8.88 3.61 -8.46
N LEU A 637 -8.12 2.52 -8.36
CA LEU A 637 -6.83 2.48 -7.68
C LEU A 637 -5.72 2.45 -8.75
N ARG A 638 -5.03 3.57 -8.94
CA ARG A 638 -3.87 3.67 -9.85
C ARG A 638 -2.59 3.33 -9.10
N LEU A 639 -1.84 2.37 -9.63
CA LEU A 639 -0.57 1.93 -9.08
C LEU A 639 0.57 2.26 -10.05
N TRP A 640 1.67 2.79 -9.54
CA TRP A 640 2.85 3.10 -10.36
C TRP A 640 3.88 1.96 -10.30
N ALA A 641 4.32 1.50 -11.48
CA ALA A 641 5.50 0.66 -11.62
C ALA A 641 6.67 1.49 -12.15
N ALA A 642 7.84 1.34 -11.55
CA ALA A 642 9.07 1.97 -12.03
C ALA A 642 9.65 1.12 -13.17
N LYS A 643 9.88 1.75 -14.33
CA LYS A 643 10.56 1.15 -15.47
C LYS A 643 11.82 1.98 -15.82
N PRO A 644 12.86 1.37 -16.42
CA PRO A 644 13.98 2.13 -16.94
C PRO A 644 13.49 3.11 -18.01
N SER A 645 13.79 4.40 -17.82
CA SER A 645 13.39 5.47 -18.73
C SER A 645 14.14 5.38 -20.05
N GLY A 646 13.43 5.21 -21.16
CA GLY A 646 13.99 5.32 -22.51
C GLY A 646 13.47 4.33 -23.54
N GLN A 647 12.91 4.88 -24.62
CA GLN A 647 12.79 4.20 -25.92
C GLN A 647 12.49 5.12 -27.12
N TYR A 648 12.07 6.37 -26.90
CA TYR A 648 11.50 7.23 -27.96
C TYR A 648 12.22 8.56 -28.23
N ASP A 649 13.03 9.09 -27.31
CA ASP A 649 13.65 10.41 -27.49
C ASP A 649 15.03 10.33 -28.14
N LEU A 650 15.03 10.35 -29.48
CA LEU A 650 16.22 10.41 -30.32
C LEU A 650 16.73 11.85 -30.57
N PHE A 651 16.14 12.87 -29.94
CA PHE A 651 16.37 14.28 -30.30
C PHE A 651 17.23 15.07 -29.30
N TYR A 652 17.36 14.62 -28.06
CA TYR A 652 18.13 15.32 -27.00
C TYR A 652 19.68 15.17 -27.09
N LEU A 653 20.23 14.82 -28.25
CA LEU A 653 21.64 14.45 -28.45
C LEU A 653 22.66 15.62 -28.39
N PHE A 654 22.30 16.79 -27.85
CA PHE A 654 23.16 17.99 -27.93
C PHE A 654 23.18 18.90 -26.68
N HIS A 655 22.69 18.45 -25.52
CA HIS A 655 22.74 19.26 -24.28
C HIS A 655 23.32 18.56 -23.04
N CYS A 656 23.72 17.28 -23.15
CA CYS A 656 24.24 16.48 -22.02
C CYS A 656 25.73 16.15 -22.19
N LEU A 657 26.59 17.17 -22.33
CA LEU A 657 28.05 17.01 -22.42
C LEU A 657 28.83 17.56 -21.20
N VAL A 658 28.15 17.84 -20.08
CA VAL A 658 28.78 18.33 -18.83
C VAL A 658 28.14 17.72 -17.57
N ALA A 659 28.11 16.39 -17.47
CA ALA A 659 27.96 15.61 -16.22
C ALA A 659 28.18 14.11 -16.49
N ASP A 660 28.61 13.34 -15.49
CA ASP A 660 28.72 11.86 -15.56
C ASP A 660 27.34 11.15 -15.51
N ASP A 661 26.24 11.91 -15.47
CA ASP A 661 24.86 11.44 -15.33
C ASP A 661 24.08 11.38 -16.66
N LEU A 662 24.57 10.54 -17.58
CA LEU A 662 23.78 10.10 -18.72
C LEU A 662 22.53 9.30 -18.23
N PRO A 663 21.32 9.52 -18.77
CA PRO A 663 20.09 8.81 -18.39
C PRO A 663 20.17 7.27 -18.43
N ILE A 664 19.40 6.60 -17.57
CA ILE A 664 19.48 5.14 -17.34
C ILE A 664 19.26 4.32 -18.62
N GLY A 665 18.29 4.67 -19.48
CA GLY A 665 18.08 3.98 -20.76
C GLY A 665 19.19 4.20 -21.78
N LEU A 666 19.88 5.34 -21.75
CA LEU A 666 21.05 5.58 -22.59
C LEU A 666 22.26 4.80 -22.06
N LYS A 667 22.49 4.78 -20.74
CA LYS A 667 23.49 3.90 -20.12
C LYS A 667 23.20 2.41 -20.39
N PHE A 668 21.93 1.99 -20.45
CA PHE A 668 21.55 0.65 -20.93
C PHE A 668 21.96 0.43 -22.39
N GLN A 669 21.63 1.37 -23.28
CA GLN A 669 21.88 1.24 -24.71
C GLN A 669 23.38 1.24 -25.05
N GLU A 670 24.19 2.07 -24.38
CA GLU A 670 25.65 2.08 -24.52
C GLU A 670 26.27 0.77 -24.03
N SER A 671 25.93 0.32 -22.82
CA SER A 671 26.39 -0.97 -22.29
C SER A 671 25.97 -2.13 -23.18
N TYR A 672 24.75 -2.13 -23.72
CA TYR A 672 24.29 -3.18 -24.65
C TYR A 672 25.06 -3.16 -25.98
N ASN A 673 25.26 -1.97 -26.58
CA ASN A 673 25.97 -1.81 -27.85
C ASN A 673 27.49 -2.11 -27.75
N THR A 674 28.08 -1.95 -26.57
CA THR A 674 29.49 -2.27 -26.29
C THR A 674 29.71 -3.73 -25.86
N GLY A 675 28.64 -4.51 -25.66
CA GLY A 675 28.71 -5.90 -25.21
C GLY A 675 28.81 -6.07 -23.68
N ASP A 676 28.74 -4.97 -22.92
CA ASP A 676 28.65 -4.97 -21.46
C ASP A 676 27.20 -5.25 -21.00
N TYR A 677 26.73 -6.45 -21.29
CA TYR A 677 25.36 -6.87 -20.95
C TYR A 677 25.10 -6.86 -19.43
N ILE A 678 26.16 -6.93 -18.60
CA ILE A 678 26.05 -6.89 -17.14
C ILE A 678 25.64 -5.49 -16.69
N ASN A 679 26.36 -4.43 -17.08
CA ASN A 679 25.97 -3.08 -16.70
C ASN A 679 24.64 -2.64 -17.34
N ALA A 680 24.30 -3.14 -18.53
CA ALA A 680 22.97 -2.94 -19.11
C ALA A 680 21.87 -3.48 -18.16
N ILE A 681 21.96 -4.75 -17.75
CA ILE A 681 20.99 -5.37 -16.83
C ILE A 681 20.96 -4.65 -15.47
N VAL A 682 22.13 -4.33 -14.89
CA VAL A 682 22.24 -3.61 -13.61
C VAL A 682 21.58 -2.22 -13.67
N ASN A 683 21.76 -1.48 -14.77
CA ASN A 683 21.15 -0.16 -14.92
C ASN A 683 19.63 -0.24 -15.07
N ARG A 684 19.10 -1.24 -15.78
CA ARG A 684 17.67 -1.55 -15.78
C ARG A 684 17.16 -1.87 -14.37
N GLN A 685 17.81 -2.81 -13.67
CA GLN A 685 17.40 -3.29 -12.36
C GLN A 685 17.35 -2.17 -11.31
N LYS A 686 18.29 -1.21 -11.35
CA LYS A 686 18.29 -0.02 -10.46
C LYS A 686 17.02 0.82 -10.56
N ALA A 687 16.39 0.90 -11.74
CA ALA A 687 15.12 1.60 -11.91
C ALA A 687 13.95 0.79 -11.34
N GLU A 688 13.84 -0.48 -11.74
CA GLU A 688 12.71 -1.36 -11.39
C GLU A 688 12.65 -1.67 -9.88
N THR A 689 13.81 -1.68 -9.21
CA THR A 689 13.94 -1.90 -7.75
C THR A 689 13.08 -0.94 -6.91
N ILE A 690 12.78 0.26 -7.41
CA ILE A 690 11.90 1.22 -6.72
C ILE A 690 10.51 0.62 -6.47
N SER A 691 9.95 -0.14 -7.41
CA SER A 691 8.65 -0.81 -7.24
C SER A 691 8.77 -2.32 -6.94
N TYR A 692 9.87 -2.79 -6.35
CA TYR A 692 10.04 -4.21 -6.01
C TYR A 692 9.46 -4.59 -4.64
N VAL A 693 9.89 -3.93 -3.56
CA VAL A 693 9.54 -4.32 -2.17
C VAL A 693 8.92 -3.18 -1.37
N LEU A 694 7.93 -3.51 -0.54
CA LEU A 694 7.30 -2.61 0.41
C LEU A 694 8.16 -2.52 1.69
N TYR A 695 8.48 -1.31 2.13
CA TYR A 695 9.37 -1.02 3.26
C TYR A 695 10.73 -1.76 3.20
N PRO A 696 11.62 -1.39 2.26
CA PRO A 696 13.00 -1.89 2.23
C PRO A 696 13.74 -1.57 3.55
N ASP A 697 14.70 -2.42 3.92
CA ASP A 697 15.47 -2.32 5.17
C ASP A 697 16.31 -1.03 5.23
N ASP A 698 15.79 -0.04 5.96
CA ASP A 698 16.33 1.31 6.10
C ASP A 698 17.32 1.47 7.26
N ARG A 699 17.88 0.37 7.78
CA ARG A 699 19.05 0.42 8.69
C ARG A 699 20.30 0.94 7.98
N SER A 700 20.42 0.72 6.67
CA SER A 700 21.51 1.20 5.81
C SER A 700 21.21 2.57 5.19
N TYR A 701 22.24 3.31 4.76
CA TYR A 701 22.05 4.56 4.00
C TYR A 701 21.30 4.29 2.69
N GLN A 702 21.70 3.24 1.97
CA GLN A 702 21.09 2.81 0.71
C GLN A 702 19.61 2.43 0.87
N GLY A 703 19.24 1.84 2.01
CA GLY A 703 17.85 1.55 2.36
C GLY A 703 17.01 2.80 2.59
N LYS A 704 17.54 3.78 3.33
CA LYS A 704 16.89 5.11 3.50
C LYS A 704 16.76 5.85 2.18
N GLU A 705 17.80 5.78 1.34
CA GLU A 705 17.82 6.35 -0.01
C GLU A 705 16.76 5.71 -0.91
N LEU A 706 16.60 4.37 -0.86
CA LEU A 706 15.56 3.66 -1.60
C LEU A 706 14.15 3.98 -1.07
N ARG A 707 13.94 4.03 0.25
CA ARG A 707 12.67 4.42 0.88
C ARG A 707 12.25 5.84 0.46
N LEU A 708 13.17 6.80 0.45
CA LEU A 708 12.91 8.16 -0.03
C LEU A 708 12.67 8.21 -1.54
N LYS A 709 13.42 7.44 -2.34
CA LYS A 709 13.15 7.27 -3.78
C LYS A 709 11.74 6.72 -4.03
N GLN A 710 11.28 5.75 -3.24
CA GLN A 710 9.91 5.20 -3.33
C GLN A 710 8.85 6.27 -3.05
N GLN A 711 8.97 6.98 -1.94
CA GLN A 711 8.03 8.07 -1.58
C GLN A 711 7.96 9.13 -2.67
N TYR A 712 9.10 9.60 -3.18
CA TYR A 712 9.13 10.64 -4.20
C TYR A 712 8.64 10.17 -5.58
N PHE A 713 9.08 8.99 -6.02
CA PHE A 713 8.64 8.38 -7.28
C PHE A 713 7.11 8.22 -7.32
N PHE A 714 6.55 7.66 -6.23
CA PHE A 714 5.12 7.55 -6.01
C PHE A 714 4.40 8.91 -6.09
N VAL A 715 4.91 9.88 -5.34
CA VAL A 715 4.29 11.21 -5.21
C VAL A 715 4.31 11.97 -6.53
N SER A 716 5.46 12.10 -7.19
CA SER A 716 5.61 12.94 -8.38
C SER A 716 4.77 12.42 -9.56
N ALA A 717 4.77 11.11 -9.81
CA ALA A 717 3.90 10.53 -10.84
C ALA A 717 2.41 10.76 -10.56
N SER A 718 2.00 10.67 -9.28
CA SER A 718 0.62 10.93 -8.87
C SER A 718 0.23 12.41 -9.03
N VAL A 719 1.09 13.33 -8.58
CA VAL A 719 0.86 14.79 -8.69
C VAL A 719 0.84 15.26 -10.15
N GLN A 720 1.75 14.76 -10.99
CA GLN A 720 1.75 15.04 -12.43
C GLN A 720 0.44 14.59 -13.11
N ASP A 721 -0.07 13.39 -12.80
CA ASP A 721 -1.34 12.89 -13.36
C ASP A 721 -2.58 13.63 -12.85
N ILE A 722 -2.52 14.15 -11.62
CA ILE A 722 -3.57 14.98 -11.03
C ILE A 722 -3.60 16.38 -11.66
N ILE A 723 -2.46 17.04 -11.80
CA ILE A 723 -2.35 18.37 -12.42
C ILE A 723 -2.69 18.29 -13.92
N ARG A 724 -2.22 17.26 -14.64
CA ARG A 724 -2.65 17.01 -16.03
C ARG A 724 -4.17 16.83 -16.13
N ARG A 725 -4.79 16.06 -15.22
CA ARG A 725 -6.26 15.85 -15.24
C ARG A 725 -7.05 17.11 -14.88
N PHE A 726 -6.51 17.99 -14.04
CA PHE A 726 -7.08 19.32 -13.83
C PHE A 726 -7.03 20.12 -15.14
N LYS A 727 -5.86 20.18 -15.78
CA LYS A 727 -5.63 20.86 -17.07
C LYS A 727 -6.30 20.21 -18.30
N ASP A 728 -6.91 19.02 -18.16
CA ASP A 728 -7.82 18.43 -19.17
C ASP A 728 -9.18 19.17 -19.24
N VAL A 729 -9.48 20.06 -18.28
CA VAL A 729 -10.78 20.74 -18.08
C VAL A 729 -10.64 22.20 -17.62
N HIS A 730 -9.60 22.55 -16.84
CA HIS A 730 -9.44 23.82 -16.13
C HIS A 730 -8.10 24.50 -16.43
N ASP A 731 -8.15 25.77 -16.86
CA ASP A 731 -6.94 26.58 -17.10
C ASP A 731 -6.55 27.46 -15.88
N ASN A 732 -7.39 27.55 -14.85
CA ASN A 732 -7.21 28.47 -13.72
C ASN A 732 -6.95 27.74 -12.39
N PHE A 733 -5.73 27.84 -11.87
CA PHE A 733 -5.34 27.18 -10.62
C PHE A 733 -5.99 27.72 -9.33
N ASP A 734 -6.68 28.86 -9.34
CA ASP A 734 -7.44 29.31 -8.15
C ASP A 734 -8.63 28.39 -7.84
N GLU A 735 -9.14 27.67 -8.85
CA GLU A 735 -10.22 26.68 -8.74
C GLU A 735 -9.70 25.29 -8.32
N PHE A 736 -8.38 25.09 -8.31
CA PHE A 736 -7.74 23.83 -7.94
C PHE A 736 -8.15 23.30 -6.56
N PRO A 737 -8.09 24.06 -5.44
CA PRO A 737 -8.50 23.54 -4.13
C PRO A 737 -10.01 23.26 -4.00
N ASP A 738 -10.82 23.77 -4.93
CA ASP A 738 -12.27 23.57 -4.96
C ASP A 738 -12.67 22.44 -5.91
N LYS A 739 -11.77 22.01 -6.82
CA LYS A 739 -11.89 20.83 -7.69
C LYS A 739 -11.05 19.63 -7.25
N VAL A 740 -10.07 19.83 -6.36
CA VAL A 740 -9.09 18.83 -5.92
C VAL A 740 -8.97 18.81 -4.40
N ALA A 741 -9.08 17.62 -3.81
CA ALA A 741 -8.71 17.35 -2.42
C ALA A 741 -7.64 16.25 -2.38
N PHE A 742 -6.62 16.42 -1.52
CA PHE A 742 -5.60 15.41 -1.25
C PHE A 742 -5.77 14.87 0.18
N GLN A 743 -5.78 13.55 0.33
CA GLN A 743 -5.62 12.90 1.64
C GLN A 743 -4.23 12.27 1.74
N ILE A 744 -3.43 12.78 2.67
CA ILE A 744 -2.16 12.21 3.11
C ILE A 744 -2.48 11.16 4.19
N ASN A 745 -2.26 9.88 3.89
CA ASN A 745 -2.48 8.78 4.82
C ASN A 745 -1.15 8.35 5.48
N ASP A 746 -0.97 8.75 6.74
CA ASP A 746 0.31 8.74 7.46
C ASP A 746 1.39 9.62 6.79
N THR A 747 2.59 9.75 7.36
CA THR A 747 3.62 10.70 6.90
C THR A 747 4.25 10.38 5.55
N HIS A 748 4.16 9.14 5.06
CA HIS A 748 4.83 8.69 3.83
C HIS A 748 4.55 9.54 2.56
N PRO A 749 3.33 10.05 2.30
CA PRO A 749 3.04 10.91 1.15
C PRO A 749 3.35 12.41 1.37
N SER A 750 3.93 12.82 2.50
CA SER A 750 4.12 14.26 2.85
C SER A 750 4.87 15.08 1.79
N LEU A 751 5.69 14.43 0.95
CA LEU A 751 6.36 15.08 -0.17
C LEU A 751 5.39 15.67 -1.22
N ALA A 752 4.13 15.20 -1.28
CA ALA A 752 3.14 15.71 -2.23
C ALA A 752 2.83 17.19 -2.03
N ILE A 753 2.87 17.68 -0.79
CA ILE A 753 2.77 19.11 -0.44
C ILE A 753 3.84 19.91 -1.20
N VAL A 754 5.07 19.41 -1.15
CA VAL A 754 6.26 20.11 -1.66
C VAL A 754 6.39 19.93 -3.18
N GLU A 755 5.93 18.82 -3.74
CA GLU A 755 5.87 18.60 -5.19
C GLU A 755 4.73 19.40 -5.86
N VAL A 756 3.58 19.58 -5.21
CA VAL A 756 2.55 20.52 -5.71
C VAL A 756 3.08 21.96 -5.64
N MET A 757 3.71 22.38 -4.53
CA MET A 757 4.39 23.68 -4.48
C MET A 757 5.42 23.84 -5.60
N ARG A 758 6.22 22.80 -5.87
CA ARG A 758 7.22 22.79 -6.95
C ARG A 758 6.57 22.95 -8.31
N MET A 759 5.54 22.17 -8.64
CA MET A 759 4.89 22.25 -9.95
C MET A 759 4.17 23.59 -10.16
N LEU A 760 3.48 24.11 -9.14
CA LEU A 760 2.80 25.40 -9.25
C LEU A 760 3.79 26.56 -9.48
N ILE A 761 4.96 26.55 -8.84
CA ILE A 761 5.95 27.64 -8.92
C ILE A 761 6.90 27.46 -10.11
N ASP A 762 7.49 26.28 -10.28
CA ASP A 762 8.59 26.04 -11.22
C ASP A 762 8.12 25.70 -12.65
N GLU A 763 6.93 25.11 -12.81
CA GLU A 763 6.36 24.70 -14.12
C GLU A 763 5.23 25.65 -14.54
N GLU A 764 4.22 25.83 -13.68
CA GLU A 764 3.01 26.63 -13.94
C GLU A 764 3.22 28.13 -13.65
N CYS A 765 4.39 28.52 -13.16
CA CYS A 765 4.85 29.91 -12.97
C CYS A 765 4.00 30.79 -12.04
N LEU A 766 3.30 30.20 -11.05
CA LEU A 766 2.58 30.95 -10.01
C LEU A 766 3.56 31.63 -9.03
N ASP A 767 3.12 32.73 -8.43
CA ASP A 767 3.82 33.30 -7.28
C ASP A 767 3.69 32.39 -6.04
N TRP A 768 4.66 32.53 -5.12
CA TRP A 768 4.70 31.73 -3.90
C TRP A 768 3.44 31.87 -3.04
N GLY A 769 2.84 33.06 -2.94
CA GLY A 769 1.70 33.32 -2.07
C GLY A 769 0.46 32.57 -2.54
N ARG A 770 0.14 32.68 -3.82
CA ARG A 770 -0.97 31.98 -4.48
C ARG A 770 -0.78 30.46 -4.45
N ALA A 771 0.41 29.96 -4.80
CA ALA A 771 0.74 28.54 -4.73
C ALA A 771 0.59 27.97 -3.30
N TRP A 772 1.02 28.75 -2.30
CA TRP A 772 0.91 28.37 -0.88
C TRP A 772 -0.53 28.34 -0.37
N GLU A 773 -1.40 29.27 -0.79
CA GLU A 773 -2.83 29.23 -0.44
C GLU A 773 -3.51 27.99 -1.04
N ILE A 774 -3.28 27.71 -2.33
CA ILE A 774 -3.81 26.54 -3.04
C ILE A 774 -3.42 25.25 -2.30
N VAL A 775 -2.15 25.10 -1.94
CA VAL A 775 -1.67 23.92 -1.18
C VAL A 775 -2.31 23.86 0.21
N CYS A 776 -2.37 24.96 0.95
CA CYS A 776 -3.02 24.98 2.27
C CYS A 776 -4.51 24.61 2.23
N ARG A 777 -5.22 24.96 1.15
CA ARG A 777 -6.65 24.64 0.96
C ARG A 777 -6.92 23.25 0.39
N ALA A 778 -5.94 22.61 -0.27
CA ALA A 778 -6.13 21.32 -0.94
C ALA A 778 -5.77 20.08 -0.10
N PHE A 779 -4.94 20.22 0.95
CA PHE A 779 -4.37 19.07 1.69
C PHE A 779 -5.01 18.80 3.06
N SER A 780 -5.38 17.53 3.28
CA SER A 780 -5.74 16.94 4.58
C SER A 780 -4.74 15.86 5.01
N PHE A 781 -4.44 15.80 6.31
CA PHE A 781 -3.51 14.85 6.91
C PHE A 781 -4.22 13.95 7.94
N THR A 782 -3.86 12.66 7.96
CA THR A 782 -4.26 11.71 9.01
C THR A 782 -3.02 11.00 9.55
N THR A 783 -2.85 11.02 10.87
CA THR A 783 -1.77 10.32 11.58
C THR A 783 -2.27 9.04 12.23
N HIS A 784 -1.40 8.03 12.29
CA HIS A 784 -1.64 6.73 12.95
C HIS A 784 -0.66 6.46 14.09
N THR A 785 0.27 7.39 14.35
CA THR A 785 1.40 7.22 15.28
C THR A 785 1.09 7.80 16.66
N VAL A 786 1.30 7.00 17.69
CA VAL A 786 1.12 7.38 19.12
C VAL A 786 2.36 8.02 19.75
N ASN A 787 3.56 7.59 19.36
CA ASN A 787 4.83 7.94 20.02
C ASN A 787 5.71 8.86 19.15
N THR A 788 6.44 9.77 19.78
CA THR A 788 7.32 10.75 19.13
C THR A 788 8.41 10.11 18.26
N GLU A 789 8.87 8.92 18.63
CA GLU A 789 9.94 8.16 17.96
C GLU A 789 9.46 7.49 16.67
N GLY A 790 8.13 7.33 16.52
CA GLY A 790 7.50 6.76 15.33
C GLY A 790 7.16 7.79 14.24
N LEU A 791 7.47 9.07 14.45
CA LEU A 791 7.25 10.12 13.45
C LEU A 791 8.42 10.19 12.47
N GLU A 792 8.13 10.18 11.17
CA GLU A 792 9.17 10.11 10.14
C GLU A 792 10.04 11.38 10.10
N LYS A 793 11.36 11.17 10.16
CA LYS A 793 12.41 12.19 10.08
C LYS A 793 13.38 11.84 8.96
N ILE A 794 13.58 12.77 8.02
CA ILE A 794 14.50 12.58 6.89
C ILE A 794 15.78 13.40 7.13
N PRO A 795 16.98 12.80 7.15
CA PRO A 795 18.24 13.54 7.25
C PRO A 795 18.41 14.56 6.12
N VAL A 796 18.81 15.79 6.45
CA VAL A 796 18.93 16.89 5.47
C VAL A 796 19.91 16.54 4.35
N ASP A 797 21.04 15.90 4.65
CA ASP A 797 22.06 15.58 3.64
C ASP A 797 21.56 14.55 2.61
N LEU A 798 20.72 13.60 3.05
CA LEU A 798 20.06 12.61 2.19
C LEU A 798 18.95 13.25 1.33
N LEU A 799 18.19 14.19 1.91
CA LEU A 799 17.16 14.91 1.15
C LEU A 799 17.80 15.87 0.13
N GLY A 800 18.88 16.55 0.51
CA GLY A 800 19.62 17.48 -0.35
C GLY A 800 20.33 16.81 -1.52
N SER A 801 20.85 15.59 -1.34
CA SER A 801 21.49 14.84 -2.44
C SER A 801 20.48 14.31 -3.46
N LEU A 802 19.29 13.88 -3.05
CA LEU A 802 18.26 13.34 -3.94
C LEU A 802 17.33 14.40 -4.53
N LEU A 803 16.87 15.35 -3.70
CA LEU A 803 15.77 16.27 -3.93
C LEU A 803 16.12 17.72 -3.50
N PRO A 804 17.18 18.33 -4.05
CA PRO A 804 17.66 19.65 -3.60
C PRO A 804 16.62 20.77 -3.75
N ARG A 805 15.76 20.73 -4.78
CA ARG A 805 14.70 21.72 -4.96
C ARG A 805 13.61 21.60 -3.89
N HIS A 806 13.21 20.39 -3.52
CA HIS A 806 12.25 20.15 -2.45
C HIS A 806 12.80 20.59 -1.09
N LEU A 807 14.10 20.39 -0.82
CA LEU A 807 14.75 20.90 0.38
C LEU A 807 14.72 22.45 0.45
N GLN A 808 14.95 23.16 -0.66
CA GLN A 808 14.79 24.62 -0.73
C GLN A 808 13.36 25.04 -0.37
N ILE A 809 12.36 24.44 -1.01
CA ILE A 809 10.94 24.75 -0.77
C ILE A 809 10.56 24.46 0.69
N MET A 810 11.05 23.36 1.29
CA MET A 810 10.84 23.08 2.72
C MET A 810 11.50 24.12 3.63
N TYR A 811 12.69 24.62 3.29
CA TYR A 811 13.32 25.71 4.04
C TYR A 811 12.57 27.04 3.91
N ASP A 812 12.04 27.37 2.72
CA ASP A 812 11.22 28.56 2.50
C ASP A 812 9.88 28.49 3.25
N ILE A 813 9.21 27.33 3.23
CA ILE A 813 8.01 27.06 4.06
C ILE A 813 8.37 27.24 5.55
N ASN A 814 9.46 26.63 6.00
CA ASN A 814 9.86 26.70 7.41
C ASN A 814 10.21 28.14 7.83
N HIS A 815 10.97 28.88 7.02
CA HIS A 815 11.34 30.26 7.32
C HIS A 815 10.10 31.16 7.47
N ARG A 816 9.17 31.08 6.51
CA ARG A 816 7.92 31.86 6.53
C ARG A 816 7.05 31.49 7.74
N PHE A 817 6.87 30.19 7.99
CA PHE A 817 6.14 29.70 9.16
C PHE A 817 6.77 30.17 10.47
N MET A 818 8.10 30.12 10.60
CA MET A 818 8.81 30.51 11.82
C MET A 818 8.76 32.02 12.06
N GLU A 819 8.79 32.87 11.03
CA GLU A 819 8.58 34.31 11.19
C GLU A 819 7.13 34.65 11.55
N ASP A 820 6.15 33.95 10.97
CA ASP A 820 4.74 34.07 11.36
C ASP A 820 4.48 33.57 12.78
N LEU A 821 5.18 32.53 13.22
CA LEU A 821 5.07 31.96 14.56
C LEU A 821 5.70 32.87 15.61
N LYS A 822 6.91 33.42 15.36
CA LYS A 822 7.52 34.47 16.20
C LYS A 822 6.58 35.66 16.41
N ARG A 823 5.86 36.09 15.37
CA ARG A 823 4.85 37.16 15.46
C ARG A 823 3.61 36.80 16.30
N LYS A 824 3.33 35.50 16.52
CA LYS A 824 2.16 35.00 17.26
C LYS A 824 2.47 34.58 18.70
N ILE A 825 3.61 33.94 18.96
CA ILE A 825 4.01 33.42 20.29
C ILE A 825 5.22 34.13 20.91
N GLY A 826 5.79 35.13 20.23
CA GLY A 826 6.94 35.88 20.72
C GLY A 826 8.24 35.06 20.71
N GLN A 827 9.01 35.17 21.79
CA GLN A 827 10.35 34.59 21.92
C GLN A 827 10.40 33.30 22.76
N ASP A 828 9.35 32.47 22.73
CA ASP A 828 9.44 31.08 23.23
C ASP A 828 10.25 30.22 22.26
N TYR A 829 11.58 30.33 22.35
CA TYR A 829 12.52 29.58 21.53
C TYR A 829 12.33 28.06 21.68
N SER A 830 11.85 27.57 22.83
CA SER A 830 11.60 26.14 23.05
C SER A 830 10.43 25.64 22.20
N ARG A 831 9.34 26.42 22.12
CA ARG A 831 8.17 26.08 21.30
C ARG A 831 8.44 26.31 19.82
N LEU A 832 9.18 27.37 19.47
CA LEU A 832 9.70 27.57 18.12
C LEU A 832 10.52 26.34 17.64
N GLU A 833 11.44 25.84 18.46
CA GLU A 833 12.24 24.64 18.18
C GLU A 833 11.39 23.37 18.01
N ARG A 834 10.39 23.14 18.88
CA ARG A 834 9.49 21.97 18.76
C ARG A 834 8.56 22.04 17.55
N MET A 835 8.14 23.23 17.12
CA MET A 835 7.21 23.42 16.01
C MET A 835 7.87 23.55 14.63
N SER A 836 9.16 23.91 14.55
CA SER A 836 9.91 23.99 13.28
C SER A 836 9.82 22.70 12.46
N ILE A 837 9.79 22.81 11.13
CA ILE A 837 9.90 21.65 10.22
C ILE A 837 11.31 21.06 10.29
N VAL A 838 12.31 21.93 10.35
CA VAL A 838 13.73 21.55 10.51
C VAL A 838 13.99 21.25 11.98
N GLU A 839 14.58 20.09 12.26
CA GLU A 839 15.15 19.71 13.55
C GLU A 839 16.67 19.91 13.50
N GLU A 840 17.19 20.72 14.42
CA GLU A 840 18.63 20.93 14.60
C GLU A 840 19.20 19.86 15.55
N GLY A 841 20.47 19.50 15.36
CA GLY A 841 21.12 18.47 16.18
C GLY A 841 22.36 17.88 15.51
N ILE A 842 22.83 16.74 16.03
CA ILE A 842 24.00 16.01 15.48
C ILE A 842 23.74 15.57 14.02
N VAL A 843 22.51 15.15 13.72
CA VAL A 843 22.03 14.91 12.36
C VAL A 843 20.83 15.82 12.13
N LYS A 844 21.04 16.92 11.40
CA LYS A 844 19.99 17.86 11.00
C LYS A 844 18.93 17.11 10.18
N SER A 845 17.65 17.24 10.52
CA SER A 845 16.59 16.47 9.87
C SER A 845 15.32 17.27 9.59
N ILE A 846 14.48 16.76 8.69
CA ILE A 846 13.16 17.29 8.37
C ILE A 846 12.10 16.42 9.04
N ARG A 847 11.26 17.04 9.87
CA ARG A 847 10.11 16.39 10.55
C ARG A 847 8.90 16.38 9.62
N MET A 848 8.61 15.24 9.00
CA MET A 848 7.56 15.12 7.98
C MET A 848 6.14 15.34 8.55
N ALA A 849 5.94 15.01 9.82
CA ALA A 849 4.69 15.31 10.55
C ALA A 849 4.48 16.82 10.73
N ASN A 850 5.51 17.58 11.12
CA ASN A 850 5.42 19.04 11.28
C ASN A 850 5.10 19.72 9.94
N LEU A 851 5.78 19.30 8.86
CA LEU A 851 5.47 19.73 7.49
C LEU A 851 3.98 19.51 7.15
N SER A 852 3.47 18.29 7.36
CA SER A 852 2.07 17.96 7.07
C SER A 852 1.06 18.76 7.90
N ILE A 853 1.32 19.00 9.20
CA ILE A 853 0.43 19.78 10.08
C ILE A 853 0.41 21.26 9.70
N ILE A 854 1.54 21.83 9.30
CA ILE A 854 1.66 23.23 8.89
C ILE A 854 0.88 23.46 7.58
N CYS A 855 1.06 22.57 6.60
CA CYS A 855 0.56 22.76 5.23
C CYS A 855 -0.85 22.18 4.97
N SER A 856 -1.45 21.42 5.88
CA SER A 856 -2.81 20.87 5.72
C SER A 856 -3.88 21.76 6.39
N HIS A 857 -5.07 21.89 5.82
CA HIS A 857 -6.20 22.58 6.48
C HIS A 857 -6.84 21.75 7.59
N THR A 858 -6.69 20.42 7.55
CA THR A 858 -7.28 19.51 8.56
C THR A 858 -6.29 18.39 8.91
N VAL A 859 -6.21 18.08 10.20
CA VAL A 859 -5.36 17.03 10.79
C VAL A 859 -6.24 16.10 11.60
N ASN A 860 -6.29 14.81 11.24
CA ASN A 860 -7.16 13.82 11.89
C ASN A 860 -6.38 12.80 12.73
N GLY A 861 -6.86 12.58 13.97
CA GLY A 861 -6.64 11.33 14.70
C GLY A 861 -7.63 10.23 14.26
N VAL A 862 -7.32 8.96 14.59
CA VAL A 862 -8.05 7.77 14.10
C VAL A 862 -8.89 7.02 15.15
N SER A 863 -9.00 7.61 16.33
CA SER A 863 -9.93 7.27 17.42
C SER A 863 -10.08 8.50 18.32
N LYS A 864 -11.14 8.51 19.15
CA LYS A 864 -11.39 9.51 20.18
C LYS A 864 -10.25 9.56 21.22
N VAL A 865 -9.69 8.40 21.59
CA VAL A 865 -8.56 8.30 22.54
C VAL A 865 -7.28 8.85 21.91
N HIS A 866 -7.00 8.49 20.66
CA HIS A 866 -5.84 9.01 19.94
C HIS A 866 -5.93 10.53 19.74
N PHE A 867 -7.13 11.08 19.52
CA PHE A 867 -7.34 12.52 19.44
C PHE A 867 -6.86 13.26 20.70
N GLU A 868 -7.22 12.77 21.88
CA GLU A 868 -6.75 13.34 23.15
C GLU A 868 -5.23 13.21 23.31
N LEU A 869 -4.61 12.13 22.83
CA LEU A 869 -3.15 11.98 22.80
C LEU A 869 -2.47 13.01 21.87
N LEU A 870 -3.05 13.29 20.69
CA LEU A 870 -2.56 14.34 19.79
C LEU A 870 -2.61 15.73 20.44
N LYS A 871 -3.73 16.04 21.12
CA LYS A 871 -3.96 17.32 21.80
C LYS A 871 -3.06 17.53 23.02
N THR A 872 -2.81 16.48 23.81
CA THR A 872 -2.18 16.59 25.14
C THR A 872 -0.69 16.29 25.15
N ARG A 873 -0.21 15.36 24.29
CA ARG A 873 1.21 14.97 24.21
C ARG A 873 1.81 15.26 22.83
N LEU A 874 1.33 14.61 21.76
CA LEU A 874 2.11 14.48 20.52
C LEU A 874 2.24 15.79 19.72
N PHE A 875 1.14 16.55 19.58
CA PHE A 875 1.11 17.79 18.79
C PHE A 875 0.51 18.98 19.58
N LYS A 876 0.63 18.96 20.92
CA LYS A 876 0.07 19.98 21.82
C LYS A 876 0.35 21.41 21.36
N ASP A 877 1.61 21.74 21.05
CA ASP A 877 1.99 23.09 20.65
C ASP A 877 1.34 23.55 19.32
N PHE A 878 0.99 22.62 18.42
CA PHE A 878 0.22 22.91 17.20
C PHE A 878 -1.29 23.00 17.47
N HIS A 879 -1.84 22.12 18.31
CA HIS A 879 -3.23 22.20 18.75
C HIS A 879 -3.51 23.53 19.46
N ASP A 880 -2.62 23.97 20.35
CA ASP A 880 -2.71 25.24 21.07
C ASP A 880 -2.53 26.48 20.16
N LEU A 881 -2.13 26.30 18.89
CA LEU A 881 -2.04 27.35 17.88
C LEU A 881 -3.24 27.33 16.91
N TRP A 882 -3.75 26.14 16.59
CA TRP A 882 -4.77 25.89 15.59
C TRP A 882 -5.77 24.80 16.02
N PRO A 883 -6.51 24.97 17.13
CA PRO A 883 -7.41 23.91 17.62
C PRO A 883 -8.45 23.50 16.56
N GLN A 884 -8.88 24.42 15.71
CA GLN A 884 -9.80 24.19 14.60
C GLN A 884 -9.25 23.33 13.44
N LYS A 885 -7.92 23.18 13.29
CA LYS A 885 -7.34 22.22 12.33
C LYS A 885 -7.50 20.78 12.80
N PHE A 886 -7.52 20.55 14.11
CA PHE A 886 -7.43 19.23 14.71
C PHE A 886 -8.83 18.61 14.87
N GLN A 887 -9.01 17.44 14.26
CA GLN A 887 -10.22 16.63 14.33
C GLN A 887 -9.87 15.16 14.60
N TYR A 888 -10.87 14.29 14.67
CA TYR A 888 -10.70 12.85 14.53
C TYR A 888 -11.74 12.25 13.60
N LYS A 889 -11.47 11.03 13.16
CA LYS A 889 -12.34 10.16 12.35
C LYS A 889 -12.11 8.75 12.86
N THR A 890 -13.04 8.20 13.64
CA THR A 890 -12.87 6.82 14.15
C THR A 890 -12.82 5.88 12.96
N ASN A 891 -11.76 5.07 12.85
CA ASN A 891 -11.60 4.09 11.78
C ASN A 891 -12.79 3.12 11.69
N GLY A 892 -12.93 2.49 10.52
CA GLY A 892 -13.92 1.44 10.30
C GLY A 892 -13.43 0.41 9.28
N VAL A 893 -14.25 -0.61 9.05
CA VAL A 893 -14.00 -1.70 8.09
C VAL A 893 -15.25 -1.99 7.26
N THR A 894 -15.08 -2.45 6.02
CA THR A 894 -16.22 -2.72 5.13
C THR A 894 -16.94 -4.01 5.51
N GLN A 895 -18.24 -3.92 5.81
CA GLN A 895 -19.11 -5.08 6.02
C GLN A 895 -19.28 -5.96 4.76
N ARG A 896 -19.07 -5.43 3.53
CA ARG A 896 -19.06 -6.25 2.30
C ARG A 896 -18.01 -7.36 2.38
N ARG A 897 -16.73 -7.01 2.57
CA ARG A 897 -15.69 -8.03 2.74
C ARG A 897 -15.80 -8.81 4.06
N TRP A 898 -15.95 -8.11 5.19
CA TRP A 898 -15.80 -8.73 6.52
C TRP A 898 -17.07 -9.39 7.08
N ILE A 899 -18.19 -9.35 6.35
CA ILE A 899 -19.36 -10.22 6.62
C ILE A 899 -19.83 -10.89 5.33
N VAL A 900 -20.17 -10.13 4.26
CA VAL A 900 -20.82 -10.71 3.06
C VAL A 900 -19.91 -11.70 2.31
N VAL A 901 -18.64 -11.34 2.07
CA VAL A 901 -17.65 -12.23 1.43
C VAL A 901 -17.17 -13.32 2.39
N SER A 902 -16.69 -12.96 3.59
CA SER A 902 -16.04 -13.92 4.50
C SER A 902 -17.01 -14.86 5.22
N ASN A 903 -18.26 -14.44 5.46
CA ASN A 903 -19.21 -15.13 6.32
C ASN A 903 -20.64 -15.10 5.73
N PRO A 904 -20.89 -15.68 4.55
CA PRO A 904 -22.18 -15.63 3.87
C PRO A 904 -23.31 -16.29 4.68
N GLY A 905 -22.99 -17.25 5.57
CA GLY A 905 -23.94 -17.83 6.52
C GLY A 905 -24.45 -16.80 7.53
N LEU A 906 -23.56 -16.01 8.13
CA LEU A 906 -23.95 -14.91 9.03
C LEU A 906 -24.66 -13.79 8.25
N CYS A 907 -24.20 -13.47 7.04
CA CYS A 907 -24.88 -12.50 6.15
C CYS A 907 -26.35 -12.88 5.95
N SER A 908 -26.60 -14.14 5.55
CA SER A 908 -27.96 -14.69 5.36
C SER A 908 -28.78 -14.67 6.66
N LEU A 909 -28.15 -14.98 7.79
CA LEU A 909 -28.80 -14.98 9.10
C LEU A 909 -29.21 -13.56 9.55
N ILE A 910 -28.34 -12.57 9.37
CA ILE A 910 -28.63 -11.17 9.66
C ILE A 910 -29.76 -10.67 8.74
N SER A 911 -29.66 -10.87 7.42
CA SER A 911 -30.69 -10.48 6.46
C SER A 911 -32.06 -11.09 6.79
N LYS A 912 -32.09 -12.37 7.20
CA LYS A 912 -33.31 -13.07 7.64
C LYS A 912 -33.94 -12.44 8.89
N TRP A 913 -33.15 -12.20 9.93
CA TRP A 913 -33.67 -11.72 11.22
C TRP A 913 -33.97 -10.22 11.26
N LEU A 914 -33.33 -9.42 10.40
CA LEU A 914 -33.71 -8.02 10.15
C LEU A 914 -34.82 -7.88 9.07
N GLY A 915 -35.15 -8.95 8.35
CA GLY A 915 -36.14 -8.96 7.26
C GLY A 915 -35.74 -8.16 6.02
N THR A 916 -34.45 -7.80 5.88
CA THR A 916 -33.93 -6.98 4.78
C THR A 916 -32.43 -7.13 4.61
N GLU A 917 -31.92 -6.98 3.39
CA GLU A 917 -30.48 -6.91 3.09
C GLU A 917 -29.93 -5.47 3.14
N ALA A 918 -30.80 -4.48 3.37
CA ALA A 918 -30.43 -3.06 3.37
C ALA A 918 -29.32 -2.71 4.37
N TRP A 919 -29.11 -3.54 5.41
CA TRP A 919 -28.02 -3.39 6.37
C TRP A 919 -26.62 -3.41 5.73
N ILE A 920 -26.46 -4.04 4.56
CA ILE A 920 -25.18 -4.09 3.83
C ILE A 920 -24.76 -2.68 3.35
N ARG A 921 -25.71 -1.75 3.17
CA ARG A 921 -25.47 -0.32 2.90
C ARG A 921 -25.85 0.63 4.05
N ASN A 922 -26.64 0.19 5.02
CA ASN A 922 -27.02 0.95 6.21
C ASN A 922 -26.76 0.11 7.47
N VAL A 923 -25.49 0.07 7.89
CA VAL A 923 -25.00 -0.84 8.93
C VAL A 923 -25.68 -0.64 10.30
N ASP A 924 -26.24 0.54 10.58
CA ASP A 924 -26.89 0.83 11.86
C ASP A 924 -28.16 -0.01 12.08
N LEU A 925 -28.72 -0.59 11.01
CA LEU A 925 -29.79 -1.59 11.08
C LEU A 925 -29.39 -2.86 11.86
N LEU A 926 -28.08 -3.16 12.02
CA LEU A 926 -27.61 -4.26 12.87
C LEU A 926 -28.09 -4.13 14.33
N ALA A 927 -28.36 -2.91 14.81
CA ALA A 927 -28.89 -2.69 16.16
C ALA A 927 -30.23 -3.41 16.40
N GLY A 928 -31.02 -3.68 15.36
CA GLY A 928 -32.27 -4.45 15.47
C GLY A 928 -32.08 -5.89 16.01
N LEU A 929 -30.87 -6.46 15.87
CA LEU A 929 -30.55 -7.78 16.43
C LEU A 929 -30.57 -7.80 17.97
N GLN A 930 -30.46 -6.64 18.65
CA GLN A 930 -30.50 -6.55 20.11
C GLN A 930 -31.82 -7.10 20.69
N GLU A 931 -32.96 -6.81 20.05
CA GLU A 931 -34.28 -7.30 20.46
C GLU A 931 -34.42 -8.82 20.33
N HIS A 932 -33.51 -9.48 19.61
CA HIS A 932 -33.54 -10.91 19.33
C HIS A 932 -32.38 -11.68 20.00
N ALA A 933 -31.44 -11.01 20.67
CA ALA A 933 -30.24 -11.63 21.26
C ALA A 933 -30.54 -12.73 22.30
N SER A 934 -31.71 -12.70 22.94
CA SER A 934 -32.19 -13.75 23.88
C SER A 934 -33.20 -14.73 23.26
N ASN A 935 -33.41 -14.71 21.93
CA ASN A 935 -34.30 -15.63 21.25
C ASN A 935 -33.61 -17.00 21.03
N PRO A 936 -34.17 -18.12 21.52
CA PRO A 936 -33.51 -19.43 21.43
C PRO A 936 -33.34 -19.93 19.99
N VAL A 937 -34.22 -19.53 19.07
CA VAL A 937 -34.11 -19.91 17.65
C VAL A 937 -32.94 -19.18 16.99
N LEU A 938 -32.80 -17.86 17.23
CA LEU A 938 -31.63 -17.11 16.75
C LEU A 938 -30.34 -17.68 17.35
N GLN A 939 -30.30 -17.94 18.66
CA GLN A 939 -29.11 -18.52 19.30
C GLN A 939 -28.73 -19.89 18.73
N GLN A 940 -29.70 -20.74 18.39
CA GLN A 940 -29.44 -22.04 17.75
C GLN A 940 -28.84 -21.86 16.34
N GLU A 941 -29.45 -21.01 15.51
CA GLU A 941 -28.98 -20.72 14.13
C GLU A 941 -27.60 -20.04 14.13
N TRP A 942 -27.36 -19.14 15.08
CA TRP A 942 -26.08 -18.46 15.29
C TRP A 942 -24.97 -19.44 15.71
N THR A 943 -25.27 -20.35 16.64
CA THR A 943 -24.35 -21.40 17.08
C THR A 943 -24.00 -22.37 15.94
N MET A 944 -24.98 -22.74 15.11
CA MET A 944 -24.75 -23.57 13.92
C MET A 944 -23.83 -22.84 12.92
N THR A 945 -24.09 -21.56 12.67
CA THR A 945 -23.27 -20.71 11.78
C THR A 945 -21.82 -20.60 12.27
N LYS A 946 -21.61 -20.40 13.59
CA LYS A 946 -20.26 -20.39 14.18
C LYS A 946 -19.59 -21.76 14.06
N THR A 947 -20.31 -22.86 14.27
CA THR A 947 -19.78 -24.23 14.11
C THR A 947 -19.30 -24.52 12.68
N ILE A 948 -20.07 -24.11 11.66
CA ILE A 948 -19.67 -24.27 10.25
C ILE A 948 -18.38 -23.48 9.95
N ASN A 949 -18.28 -22.25 10.43
CA ASN A 949 -17.07 -21.45 10.24
C ASN A 949 -15.85 -22.02 11.01
N LYS A 950 -16.09 -22.66 12.17
CA LYS A 950 -15.05 -23.39 12.92
C LYS A 950 -14.58 -24.66 12.22
N MET A 951 -15.46 -25.36 11.50
CA MET A 951 -15.07 -26.49 10.63
C MET A 951 -14.09 -26.02 9.57
N ARG A 952 -14.46 -25.02 8.74
CA ARG A 952 -13.59 -24.47 7.69
C ARG A 952 -12.22 -24.01 8.22
N LEU A 953 -12.19 -23.42 9.42
CA LEU A 953 -10.95 -23.01 10.07
C LEU A 953 -10.14 -24.19 10.63
N ALA A 954 -10.79 -25.23 11.16
CA ALA A 954 -10.13 -26.47 11.57
C ALA A 954 -9.51 -27.22 10.38
N ASP A 955 -10.23 -27.31 9.27
CA ASP A 955 -9.78 -27.93 8.03
C ASP A 955 -8.56 -27.19 7.45
N TYR A 956 -8.59 -25.85 7.47
CA TYR A 956 -7.44 -25.01 7.12
C TYR A 956 -6.24 -25.22 8.07
N ILE A 957 -6.47 -25.33 9.39
CA ILE A 957 -5.41 -25.58 10.38
C ILE A 957 -4.78 -26.96 10.18
N GLU A 958 -5.57 -28.01 9.95
CA GLU A 958 -5.04 -29.35 9.64
C GLU A 958 -4.23 -29.32 8.34
N THR A 959 -4.75 -28.69 7.28
CA THR A 959 -4.08 -28.61 5.97
C THR A 959 -2.79 -27.80 6.00
N SER A 960 -2.75 -26.70 6.77
CA SER A 960 -1.59 -25.79 6.81
C SER A 960 -0.55 -26.12 7.89
N THR A 961 -0.90 -26.90 8.93
CA THR A 961 0.00 -27.18 10.06
C THR A 961 0.09 -28.66 10.46
N GLY A 962 -0.78 -29.53 9.94
CA GLY A 962 -0.91 -30.94 10.36
C GLY A 962 -1.58 -31.14 11.72
N VAL A 963 -1.96 -30.07 12.43
CA VAL A 963 -2.55 -30.16 13.77
C VAL A 963 -4.06 -30.35 13.69
N LYS A 964 -4.57 -31.50 14.16
CA LYS A 964 -6.01 -31.71 14.38
C LYS A 964 -6.48 -30.96 15.62
N VAL A 965 -7.65 -30.33 15.51
CA VAL A 965 -8.25 -29.47 16.55
C VAL A 965 -9.72 -29.80 16.77
N SER A 966 -10.18 -29.78 18.04
CA SER A 966 -11.58 -30.11 18.38
C SER A 966 -12.51 -28.90 18.24
N LEU A 967 -13.65 -29.08 17.58
CA LEU A 967 -14.66 -28.03 17.35
C LEU A 967 -15.38 -27.60 18.64
N ASP A 968 -15.45 -28.47 19.65
CA ASP A 968 -16.07 -28.18 20.95
C ASP A 968 -15.22 -27.22 21.81
N ALA A 969 -13.93 -27.13 21.52
CA ALA A 969 -12.99 -26.25 22.20
C ALA A 969 -13.23 -24.77 21.83
N MET A 970 -12.97 -23.85 22.75
CA MET A 970 -12.97 -22.42 22.43
C MET A 970 -11.79 -22.10 21.49
N PHE A 971 -12.07 -21.46 20.35
CA PHE A 971 -11.05 -20.93 19.45
C PHE A 971 -10.65 -19.53 19.92
N ASP A 972 -9.45 -19.41 20.48
CA ASP A 972 -8.91 -18.23 21.17
C ASP A 972 -7.73 -17.65 20.37
N VAL A 973 -7.90 -16.45 19.80
CA VAL A 973 -7.14 -16.03 18.61
C VAL A 973 -6.40 -14.70 18.79
N GLN A 974 -5.11 -14.68 18.47
CA GLN A 974 -4.28 -13.47 18.45
C GLN A 974 -3.52 -13.33 17.12
N VAL A 975 -4.22 -12.83 16.09
CA VAL A 975 -3.63 -12.58 14.76
C VAL A 975 -3.35 -11.09 14.54
N LYS A 976 -2.05 -10.72 14.49
CA LYS A 976 -1.53 -9.37 14.19
C LYS A 976 0.01 -9.40 14.07
N ARG A 977 0.61 -8.32 13.53
CA ARG A 977 2.08 -8.13 13.49
C ARG A 977 2.72 -8.50 14.83
N ILE A 978 3.77 -9.32 14.80
CA ILE A 978 4.47 -9.77 16.01
C ILE A 978 5.37 -8.65 16.51
N HIS A 979 5.16 -8.20 17.75
CA HIS A 979 5.88 -7.08 18.36
C HIS A 979 5.70 -7.13 19.88
N GLU A 980 6.72 -6.75 20.65
CA GLU A 980 6.64 -6.75 22.12
C GLU A 980 5.41 -6.00 22.68
N TYR A 981 5.10 -4.79 22.21
CA TYR A 981 3.93 -4.02 22.68
C TYR A 981 2.57 -4.63 22.30
N LYS A 982 2.51 -5.53 21.30
CA LYS A 982 1.31 -6.30 20.94
C LYS A 982 1.12 -7.53 21.83
N ARG A 983 2.11 -7.82 22.69
CA ARG A 983 2.11 -8.80 23.80
C ARG A 983 1.69 -10.23 23.43
N GLN A 984 2.06 -10.73 22.24
CA GLN A 984 2.02 -12.18 21.97
C GLN A 984 2.81 -12.99 23.00
N LEU A 985 3.89 -12.41 23.56
CA LEU A 985 4.66 -13.00 24.65
C LEU A 985 3.84 -13.18 25.95
N MET A 986 2.91 -12.26 26.26
CA MET A 986 2.02 -12.42 27.43
C MET A 986 1.02 -13.56 27.21
N ASN A 987 0.48 -13.67 25.99
CA ASN A 987 -0.43 -14.77 25.63
C ASN A 987 0.26 -16.13 25.74
N ILE A 988 1.44 -16.32 25.10
CA ILE A 988 2.13 -17.61 25.14
C ILE A 988 2.61 -18.00 26.55
N LEU A 989 3.01 -17.04 27.40
CA LEU A 989 3.28 -17.29 28.82
C LEU A 989 2.02 -17.72 29.59
N GLY A 990 0.84 -17.19 29.23
CA GLY A 990 -0.45 -17.63 29.75
C GLY A 990 -0.86 -19.03 29.28
N ILE A 991 -0.53 -19.39 28.04
CA ILE A 991 -0.72 -20.74 27.49
C ILE A 991 0.19 -21.73 28.24
N VAL A 992 1.45 -21.36 28.52
CA VAL A 992 2.36 -22.13 29.37
C VAL A 992 1.80 -22.30 30.78
N TYR A 993 1.22 -21.25 31.39
CA TYR A 993 0.54 -21.35 32.68
C TYR A 993 -0.65 -22.32 32.64
N ARG A 994 -1.49 -22.25 31.59
CA ARG A 994 -2.65 -23.13 31.42
C ARG A 994 -2.23 -24.60 31.27
N TYR A 995 -1.20 -24.87 30.46
CA TYR A 995 -0.60 -26.20 30.30
C TYR A 995 -0.05 -26.75 31.63
N ASP A 996 0.76 -25.96 32.35
CA ASP A 996 1.30 -26.35 33.66
C ASP A 996 0.19 -26.67 34.66
N CYS A 997 -0.87 -25.85 34.70
CA CYS A 997 -2.06 -26.14 35.51
C CYS A 997 -2.71 -27.48 35.14
N ILE A 998 -2.91 -27.77 33.85
CA ILE A 998 -3.51 -29.04 33.38
C ILE A 998 -2.64 -30.25 33.77
N LYS A 999 -1.31 -30.17 33.58
CA LYS A 999 -0.39 -31.26 33.95
C LYS A 999 -0.45 -31.56 35.45
N ASN A 1000 -0.48 -30.53 36.30
CA ASN A 1000 -0.56 -30.66 37.77
C ASN A 1000 -1.98 -30.97 38.30
N MET A 1001 -3.03 -30.95 37.47
CA MET A 1001 -4.39 -31.36 37.87
C MET A 1001 -4.57 -32.88 37.91
N ASN A 1002 -5.35 -33.34 38.89
CA ASN A 1002 -5.88 -34.70 38.94
C ASN A 1002 -6.76 -35.01 37.72
N LYS A 1003 -6.73 -36.27 37.25
CA LYS A 1003 -7.53 -36.72 36.07
C LYS A 1003 -9.05 -36.55 36.23
N SER A 1004 -9.55 -36.43 37.46
CA SER A 1004 -10.93 -36.05 37.80
C SER A 1004 -11.28 -34.62 37.42
N ASP A 1005 -10.34 -33.69 37.62
CA ASP A 1005 -10.56 -32.25 37.55
C ASP A 1005 -10.18 -31.69 36.18
N ARG A 1006 -9.27 -32.36 35.45
CA ARG A 1006 -9.05 -32.11 34.01
C ARG A 1006 -10.35 -32.14 33.19
N LYS A 1007 -11.34 -32.95 33.58
CA LYS A 1007 -12.68 -33.01 32.95
C LYS A 1007 -13.53 -31.74 33.11
N LYS A 1008 -13.12 -30.80 33.97
CA LYS A 1008 -13.79 -29.52 34.21
C LYS A 1008 -13.11 -28.36 33.48
N VAL A 1009 -11.97 -28.60 32.85
CA VAL A 1009 -11.22 -27.59 32.07
C VAL A 1009 -11.95 -27.34 30.77
N VAL A 1010 -12.21 -26.06 30.45
CA VAL A 1010 -12.71 -25.66 29.13
C VAL A 1010 -11.62 -25.95 28.08
N PRO A 1011 -11.88 -26.86 27.11
CA PRO A 1011 -10.91 -27.15 26.06
C PRO A 1011 -10.64 -25.90 25.21
N ARG A 1012 -9.40 -25.69 24.79
CA ARG A 1012 -9.03 -24.54 23.94
C ARG A 1012 -8.14 -24.90 22.76
N VAL A 1013 -8.33 -24.16 21.67
CA VAL A 1013 -7.42 -24.08 20.53
C VAL A 1013 -6.90 -22.64 20.51
N CYS A 1014 -5.67 -22.44 20.98
CA CYS A 1014 -5.04 -21.13 21.05
C CYS A 1014 -4.27 -20.86 19.76
N ILE A 1015 -4.77 -19.92 18.95
CA ILE A 1015 -4.32 -19.62 17.59
C ILE A 1015 -3.55 -18.30 17.60
N ILE A 1016 -2.26 -18.34 17.28
CA ILE A 1016 -1.41 -17.15 17.10
C ILE A 1016 -1.07 -17.02 15.62
N GLY A 1017 -0.91 -15.81 15.09
CA GLY A 1017 -0.44 -15.64 13.72
C GLY A 1017 -0.03 -14.21 13.40
N GLY A 1018 0.87 -14.08 12.42
CA GLY A 1018 1.37 -12.78 11.98
C GLY A 1018 2.85 -12.78 11.65
N LYS A 1019 3.28 -11.72 10.97
CA LYS A 1019 4.65 -11.52 10.49
C LYS A 1019 5.45 -10.68 11.49
N ALA A 1020 6.68 -11.08 11.80
CA ALA A 1020 7.71 -10.25 12.45
C ALA A 1020 8.45 -9.41 11.39
N ALA A 1021 9.05 -8.28 11.74
CA ALA A 1021 9.90 -7.55 10.79
C ALA A 1021 11.24 -8.32 10.57
N PRO A 1022 11.86 -8.28 9.38
CA PRO A 1022 12.95 -9.21 9.05
C PRO A 1022 14.19 -9.12 9.95
N GLY A 1023 14.52 -7.90 10.42
CA GLY A 1023 15.62 -7.64 11.36
C GLY A 1023 15.21 -7.48 12.83
N TYR A 1024 13.98 -7.87 13.21
CA TYR A 1024 13.47 -7.71 14.58
C TYR A 1024 13.57 -9.02 15.37
N GLU A 1025 14.78 -9.27 15.89
CA GLU A 1025 15.16 -10.51 16.59
C GLU A 1025 14.21 -10.92 17.72
N VAL A 1026 13.71 -9.97 18.52
CA VAL A 1026 12.80 -10.28 19.65
C VAL A 1026 11.46 -10.81 19.13
N ALA A 1027 10.91 -10.23 18.06
CA ALA A 1027 9.70 -10.72 17.44
C ALA A 1027 9.89 -12.12 16.78
N LYS A 1028 11.05 -12.36 16.15
CA LYS A 1028 11.41 -13.71 15.65
C LYS A 1028 11.56 -14.74 16.76
N LYS A 1029 12.16 -14.37 17.90
CA LYS A 1029 12.22 -15.21 19.12
C LYS A 1029 10.84 -15.55 19.67
N ILE A 1030 9.90 -14.61 19.66
CA ILE A 1030 8.50 -14.86 20.08
C ILE A 1030 7.82 -15.89 19.16
N ILE A 1031 8.01 -15.82 17.84
CA ILE A 1031 7.51 -16.85 16.91
C ILE A 1031 8.10 -18.23 17.26
N LYS A 1032 9.43 -18.31 17.42
CA LYS A 1032 10.10 -19.57 17.78
C LYS A 1032 9.65 -20.13 19.13
N LEU A 1033 9.33 -19.28 20.11
CA LEU A 1033 8.75 -19.69 21.38
C LEU A 1033 7.33 -20.27 21.21
N CYS A 1034 6.50 -19.66 20.34
CA CYS A 1034 5.17 -20.19 20.04
C CYS A 1034 5.25 -21.61 19.45
N HIS A 1035 6.18 -21.86 18.52
CA HIS A 1035 6.39 -23.20 17.97
C HIS A 1035 6.95 -24.20 19.00
N ALA A 1036 7.94 -23.81 19.81
CA ALA A 1036 8.53 -24.68 20.83
C ALA A 1036 7.51 -25.09 21.92
N VAL A 1037 6.61 -24.17 22.30
CA VAL A 1037 5.48 -24.47 23.19
C VAL A 1037 4.44 -25.34 22.46
N ALA A 1038 4.11 -25.06 21.20
CA ALA A 1038 3.13 -25.84 20.45
C ALA A 1038 3.53 -27.30 20.23
N GLU A 1039 4.80 -27.55 19.85
CA GLU A 1039 5.37 -28.90 19.73
C GLU A 1039 5.22 -29.68 21.04
N LYS A 1040 5.56 -29.04 22.16
CA LYS A 1040 5.50 -29.64 23.49
C LYS A 1040 4.07 -29.89 23.99
N VAL A 1041 3.13 -29.00 23.70
CA VAL A 1041 1.74 -29.07 24.18
C VAL A 1041 0.90 -30.02 23.32
N ASN A 1042 1.01 -29.93 21.99
CA ASN A 1042 0.17 -30.70 21.07
C ASN A 1042 0.47 -32.19 21.11
N GLY A 1043 1.72 -32.56 21.42
CA GLY A 1043 2.21 -33.93 21.57
C GLY A 1043 2.22 -34.48 23.01
N ASP A 1044 1.47 -33.89 23.95
CA ASP A 1044 1.36 -34.38 25.32
C ASP A 1044 0.04 -35.12 25.59
N ASP A 1045 0.10 -36.45 25.67
CA ASP A 1045 -1.05 -37.35 25.87
C ASP A 1045 -1.84 -37.13 27.18
N ASP A 1046 -1.25 -36.50 28.21
CA ASP A 1046 -2.00 -36.12 29.43
C ASP A 1046 -2.94 -34.93 29.20
N VAL A 1047 -2.67 -34.14 28.16
CA VAL A 1047 -3.38 -32.90 27.80
C VAL A 1047 -4.38 -33.17 26.67
N GLY A 1048 -3.96 -33.91 25.64
CA GLY A 1048 -4.81 -34.28 24.51
C GLY A 1048 -5.42 -33.04 23.84
N ASP A 1049 -6.76 -32.97 23.78
CA ASP A 1049 -7.49 -31.85 23.16
C ASP A 1049 -7.97 -30.80 24.17
N LEU A 1050 -7.59 -30.90 25.45
CA LEU A 1050 -7.89 -29.87 26.46
C LEU A 1050 -7.15 -28.55 26.17
N LEU A 1051 -6.01 -28.62 25.48
CA LEU A 1051 -5.28 -27.47 24.99
C LEU A 1051 -4.49 -27.86 23.73
N LYS A 1052 -4.80 -27.22 22.60
CA LYS A 1052 -3.94 -27.16 21.42
C LYS A 1052 -3.40 -25.75 21.24
N VAL A 1053 -2.21 -25.64 20.66
CA VAL A 1053 -1.56 -24.37 20.32
C VAL A 1053 -1.18 -24.42 18.84
N VAL A 1054 -1.60 -23.40 18.08
CA VAL A 1054 -1.42 -23.33 16.63
C VAL A 1054 -0.77 -22.00 16.29
N PHE A 1055 0.27 -22.03 15.47
CA PHE A 1055 0.79 -20.82 14.81
C PHE A 1055 0.41 -20.88 13.34
N ILE A 1056 -0.44 -19.96 12.88
CA ILE A 1056 -0.84 -19.86 11.47
C ILE A 1056 0.22 -19.07 10.70
N PRO A 1057 0.88 -19.68 9.69
CA PRO A 1057 1.85 -18.99 8.85
C PRO A 1057 1.17 -18.00 7.87
N ASP A 1058 1.95 -17.04 7.41
CA ASP A 1058 1.66 -16.15 6.27
C ASP A 1058 0.34 -15.35 6.34
N TYR A 1059 -0.11 -15.04 7.55
CA TYR A 1059 -1.35 -14.30 7.81
C TYR A 1059 -1.50 -13.05 6.92
N ASN A 1060 -2.51 -13.11 6.05
CA ASN A 1060 -2.86 -12.13 5.01
C ASN A 1060 -4.39 -11.85 5.03
N VAL A 1061 -4.99 -11.35 3.94
CA VAL A 1061 -6.46 -11.10 3.89
C VAL A 1061 -7.23 -12.41 3.82
N SER A 1062 -6.88 -13.32 2.92
CA SER A 1062 -7.60 -14.58 2.74
C SER A 1062 -7.54 -15.48 3.99
N VAL A 1063 -6.41 -15.51 4.68
CA VAL A 1063 -6.30 -16.18 6.00
C VAL A 1063 -7.19 -15.48 7.04
N ALA A 1064 -7.27 -14.15 7.04
CA ALA A 1064 -8.16 -13.42 7.94
C ALA A 1064 -9.66 -13.65 7.62
N GLU A 1065 -10.02 -13.84 6.34
CA GLU A 1065 -11.38 -14.20 5.90
C GLU A 1065 -11.82 -15.59 6.41
N LEU A 1066 -10.90 -16.50 6.72
CA LEU A 1066 -11.19 -17.78 7.38
C LEU A 1066 -11.13 -17.67 8.92
N VAL A 1067 -10.08 -17.03 9.45
CA VAL A 1067 -9.82 -16.94 10.89
C VAL A 1067 -10.92 -16.16 11.62
N ILE A 1068 -11.36 -15.03 11.07
CA ILE A 1068 -12.26 -14.11 11.79
C ILE A 1068 -13.67 -14.71 11.97
N PRO A 1069 -14.33 -15.29 10.94
CA PRO A 1069 -15.61 -15.97 11.12
C PRO A 1069 -15.54 -17.17 12.07
N GLY A 1070 -14.45 -17.94 12.03
CA GLY A 1070 -14.23 -19.14 12.84
C GLY A 1070 -13.77 -18.89 14.28
N SER A 1071 -13.54 -17.64 14.70
CA SER A 1071 -13.07 -17.35 16.06
C SER A 1071 -14.21 -17.26 17.08
N ASP A 1072 -14.00 -17.80 18.28
CA ASP A 1072 -14.91 -17.61 19.44
C ASP A 1072 -14.48 -16.38 20.26
N LEU A 1073 -13.17 -16.30 20.57
CA LEU A 1073 -12.54 -15.26 21.38
C LEU A 1073 -11.34 -14.68 20.62
N SER A 1074 -11.11 -13.36 20.68
CA SER A 1074 -9.91 -12.74 20.11
C SER A 1074 -9.20 -11.78 21.07
N GLN A 1075 -7.86 -11.75 21.00
CA GLN A 1075 -7.03 -11.05 21.97
C GLN A 1075 -6.51 -9.70 21.46
N HIS A 1076 -6.92 -8.63 22.14
CA HIS A 1076 -6.57 -7.23 21.90
C HIS A 1076 -5.82 -6.64 23.11
N ILE A 1077 -4.78 -7.37 23.54
CA ILE A 1077 -4.02 -7.18 24.79
C ILE A 1077 -2.77 -6.30 24.66
N SER A 1078 -2.76 -5.29 23.79
CA SER A 1078 -1.60 -4.39 23.65
C SER A 1078 -1.34 -3.61 24.96
N THR A 1079 -0.10 -3.18 25.20
CA THR A 1079 0.22 -2.28 26.33
C THR A 1079 -0.55 -0.97 26.16
N VAL A 1080 -1.22 -0.48 27.21
CA VAL A 1080 -2.09 0.70 27.14
C VAL A 1080 -1.34 1.93 26.62
N GLY A 1081 -2.00 2.76 25.82
CA GLY A 1081 -1.41 3.93 25.15
C GLY A 1081 -0.61 3.60 23.88
N HIS A 1082 -0.56 2.33 23.44
CA HIS A 1082 0.25 1.92 22.28
C HIS A 1082 -0.59 1.56 21.03
N GLU A 1083 -1.93 1.48 21.13
CA GLU A 1083 -2.83 1.35 19.98
C GLU A 1083 -3.53 2.68 19.66
N ALA A 1084 -3.24 3.27 18.50
CA ALA A 1084 -3.99 4.44 18.01
C ALA A 1084 -5.47 4.13 17.70
N SER A 1085 -5.79 2.87 17.39
CA SER A 1085 -7.13 2.43 16.95
C SER A 1085 -7.19 0.89 16.95
N GLY A 1086 -7.04 0.23 15.79
CA GLY A 1086 -6.86 -1.22 15.67
C GLY A 1086 -8.01 -1.95 14.97
N THR A 1087 -8.17 -1.74 13.67
CA THR A 1087 -9.23 -2.31 12.79
C THR A 1087 -9.38 -3.84 12.77
N GLY A 1088 -8.57 -4.60 13.51
CA GLY A 1088 -8.79 -6.03 13.74
C GLY A 1088 -9.95 -6.31 14.70
N SER A 1089 -10.10 -5.53 15.77
CA SER A 1089 -11.14 -5.74 16.81
C SER A 1089 -12.54 -5.63 16.20
N MET A 1090 -12.74 -4.59 15.39
CA MET A 1090 -13.96 -4.28 14.66
C MET A 1090 -14.46 -5.46 13.81
N LYS A 1091 -13.56 -6.19 13.14
CA LYS A 1091 -13.93 -7.34 12.30
C LYS A 1091 -14.37 -8.55 13.13
N PHE A 1092 -13.70 -8.81 14.25
CA PHE A 1092 -14.07 -9.87 15.19
C PHE A 1092 -15.45 -9.57 15.81
N LEU A 1093 -15.65 -8.34 16.26
CA LEU A 1093 -16.93 -7.82 16.76
C LEU A 1093 -18.08 -8.03 15.77
N MET A 1094 -17.87 -7.62 14.50
CA MET A 1094 -18.81 -7.84 13.38
C MET A 1094 -19.11 -9.32 13.06
N ASN A 1095 -18.29 -10.27 13.52
CA ASN A 1095 -18.48 -11.72 13.34
C ASN A 1095 -18.88 -12.44 14.64
N GLY A 1096 -19.34 -11.67 15.63
CA GLY A 1096 -19.77 -12.16 16.94
C GLY A 1096 -18.66 -12.79 17.78
N CYS A 1097 -17.39 -12.61 17.41
CA CYS A 1097 -16.26 -13.06 18.21
C CYS A 1097 -16.08 -12.12 19.41
N LEU A 1098 -16.08 -12.67 20.62
CA LEU A 1098 -15.93 -11.89 21.84
C LEU A 1098 -14.48 -11.40 21.98
N LEU A 1099 -14.29 -10.24 22.61
CA LEU A 1099 -12.96 -9.61 22.73
C LEU A 1099 -12.42 -9.78 24.15
N LEU A 1100 -11.16 -10.22 24.26
CA LEU A 1100 -10.35 -10.14 25.47
C LEU A 1100 -9.28 -9.08 25.27
N ALA A 1101 -9.36 -7.96 26.00
CA ALA A 1101 -8.77 -6.70 25.57
C ALA A 1101 -8.26 -5.83 26.72
N THR A 1102 -7.18 -5.09 26.48
CA THR A 1102 -6.91 -3.86 27.24
C THR A 1102 -7.87 -2.76 26.79
N ALA A 1103 -8.14 -1.79 27.66
CA ALA A 1103 -8.93 -0.60 27.32
C ALA A 1103 -8.03 0.44 26.62
N ASP A 1104 -7.67 0.17 25.35
CA ASP A 1104 -6.73 0.96 24.55
C ASP A 1104 -7.19 1.08 23.09
N GLY A 1105 -6.90 2.23 22.47
CA GLY A 1105 -7.33 2.53 21.10
C GLY A 1105 -8.82 2.30 20.85
N SER A 1106 -9.12 1.45 19.87
CA SER A 1106 -10.49 1.15 19.42
C SER A 1106 -11.36 0.43 20.46
N THR A 1107 -10.78 -0.30 21.41
CA THR A 1107 -11.56 -1.12 22.35
C THR A 1107 -12.34 -0.25 23.33
N VAL A 1108 -11.83 0.95 23.65
CA VAL A 1108 -12.53 1.96 24.44
C VAL A 1108 -13.85 2.37 23.76
N GLU A 1109 -13.82 2.62 22.45
CA GLU A 1109 -15.02 2.97 21.69
C GLU A 1109 -15.95 1.78 21.49
N ILE A 1110 -15.44 0.53 21.49
CA ILE A 1110 -16.28 -0.69 21.47
C ILE A 1110 -17.01 -0.88 22.81
N ILE A 1111 -16.36 -0.55 23.95
CA ILE A 1111 -17.03 -0.55 25.28
C ILE A 1111 -18.18 0.46 25.31
N GLU A 1112 -18.09 1.58 24.60
CA GLU A 1112 -19.20 2.55 24.47
C GLU A 1112 -20.42 1.95 23.76
N GLU A 1113 -20.24 1.11 22.73
CA GLU A 1113 -21.35 0.59 21.91
C GLU A 1113 -21.98 -0.70 22.43
N ILE A 1114 -21.19 -1.63 22.98
CA ILE A 1114 -21.67 -2.96 23.40
C ILE A 1114 -21.69 -3.17 24.93
N GLY A 1115 -21.23 -2.19 25.72
CA GLY A 1115 -21.14 -2.33 27.17
C GLY A 1115 -19.93 -3.16 27.64
N ALA A 1116 -19.41 -2.83 28.82
CA ALA A 1116 -18.21 -3.47 29.36
C ALA A 1116 -18.45 -4.94 29.78
N GLU A 1117 -19.69 -5.29 30.11
CA GLU A 1117 -20.13 -6.63 30.51
C GLU A 1117 -20.13 -7.65 29.37
N ASN A 1118 -20.04 -7.19 28.13
CA ASN A 1118 -19.91 -8.01 26.92
C ASN A 1118 -18.45 -8.20 26.46
N MET A 1119 -17.46 -7.74 27.26
CA MET A 1119 -16.03 -7.79 26.96
C MET A 1119 -15.20 -8.34 28.14
N PHE A 1120 -14.08 -9.03 27.86
CA PHE A 1120 -13.16 -9.53 28.89
C PHE A 1120 -11.97 -8.57 29.06
N LEU A 1121 -12.09 -7.61 29.98
CA LEU A 1121 -11.09 -6.55 30.17
C LEU A 1121 -9.82 -7.04 30.89
N VAL A 1122 -8.68 -6.52 30.47
CA VAL A 1122 -7.32 -6.81 30.96
C VAL A 1122 -6.60 -5.52 31.35
N GLY A 1123 -5.76 -5.59 32.39
CA GLY A 1123 -4.76 -4.59 32.72
C GLY A 1123 -5.24 -3.36 33.46
N ALA A 1124 -4.30 -2.42 33.65
CA ALA A 1124 -4.55 -1.09 34.21
C ALA A 1124 -5.52 -0.26 33.35
N LYS A 1125 -6.18 0.74 33.95
CA LYS A 1125 -7.02 1.69 33.20
C LYS A 1125 -6.17 2.80 32.57
N LEU A 1126 -6.65 3.36 31.46
CA LEU A 1126 -6.00 4.44 30.69
C LEU A 1126 -5.74 5.77 31.47
N HIS A 1127 -6.12 5.84 32.75
CA HIS A 1127 -5.83 6.96 33.65
C HIS A 1127 -4.66 6.70 34.62
N GLU A 1128 -4.10 5.50 34.64
CA GLU A 1128 -2.82 5.20 35.31
C GLU A 1128 -1.70 5.60 34.34
N ASP A 1129 -0.98 6.70 34.63
CA ASP A 1129 -0.05 7.30 33.67
C ASP A 1129 1.14 6.37 33.38
N PRO A 1130 1.40 5.97 32.12
CA PRO A 1130 2.57 5.16 31.78
C PRO A 1130 3.92 5.86 32.06
N GLN A 1131 3.93 7.16 32.41
CA GLN A 1131 5.12 7.87 32.92
C GLN A 1131 5.10 8.18 34.42
N SER A 1132 4.09 7.77 35.20
CA SER A 1132 4.24 7.82 36.66
C SER A 1132 5.30 6.80 37.09
N GLY A 1133 6.48 7.29 37.49
CA GLY A 1133 7.58 6.47 38.01
C GLY A 1133 7.30 5.79 39.36
N ASP A 1134 6.06 5.86 39.84
CA ASP A 1134 5.56 5.06 40.95
C ASP A 1134 5.67 3.58 40.58
N LYS A 1135 6.53 2.86 41.32
CA LYS A 1135 6.63 1.41 41.21
C LYS A 1135 5.23 0.81 41.44
N PRO A 1136 4.74 -0.10 40.57
CA PRO A 1136 3.43 -0.70 40.76
C PRO A 1136 3.37 -1.34 42.16
N ALA A 1137 2.39 -0.95 42.97
CA ALA A 1137 2.26 -1.38 44.36
C ALA A 1137 1.87 -2.88 44.53
N ARG A 1138 1.97 -3.65 43.43
CA ARG A 1138 1.80 -5.10 43.35
C ARG A 1138 3.10 -5.66 42.77
N GLY A 1139 3.81 -6.46 43.56
CA GLY A 1139 4.97 -7.21 43.06
C GLY A 1139 4.55 -8.23 41.99
N VAL A 1140 5.50 -8.60 41.14
CA VAL A 1140 5.30 -9.55 40.03
C VAL A 1140 4.74 -10.88 40.55
N SER A 1141 3.73 -11.42 39.87
CA SER A 1141 3.00 -12.59 40.34
C SER A 1141 3.86 -13.87 40.34
N ILE A 1142 3.67 -14.74 41.33
CA ILE A 1142 4.36 -16.04 41.40
C ILE A 1142 4.03 -16.93 40.18
N GLN A 1143 2.85 -16.74 39.59
CA GLN A 1143 2.45 -17.35 38.32
C GLN A 1143 3.35 -16.90 37.17
N PHE A 1144 3.61 -15.59 37.03
CA PHE A 1144 4.50 -15.04 36.00
C PHE A 1144 5.94 -15.53 36.17
N ILE A 1145 6.48 -15.40 37.40
CA ILE A 1145 7.84 -15.86 37.72
C ILE A 1145 8.00 -17.34 37.37
N ARG A 1146 7.03 -18.19 37.74
CA ARG A 1146 7.05 -19.63 37.43
C ARG A 1146 7.11 -19.91 35.91
N VAL A 1147 6.30 -19.24 35.09
CA VAL A 1147 6.32 -19.49 33.63
C VAL A 1147 7.53 -18.92 32.92
N VAL A 1148 8.03 -17.75 33.35
CA VAL A 1148 9.30 -17.20 32.85
C VAL A 1148 10.46 -18.12 33.23
N SER A 1149 10.48 -18.66 34.46
CA SER A 1149 11.43 -19.72 34.85
C SER A 1149 11.31 -20.97 33.99
N MET A 1150 10.11 -21.48 33.69
CA MET A 1150 9.96 -22.67 32.81
C MET A 1150 10.58 -22.47 31.43
N VAL A 1151 10.44 -21.27 30.83
CA VAL A 1151 11.09 -20.93 29.56
C VAL A 1151 12.59 -20.76 29.72
N ARG A 1152 13.02 -19.93 30.69
CA ARG A 1152 14.44 -19.66 31.02
C ARG A 1152 15.21 -20.93 31.39
N ASP A 1153 14.54 -21.93 31.98
CA ASP A 1153 15.17 -23.20 32.34
C ASP A 1153 15.27 -24.23 31.22
N GLY A 1154 14.59 -23.99 30.09
CA GLY A 1154 14.63 -24.86 28.92
C GLY A 1154 13.60 -25.99 28.93
N TYR A 1155 12.48 -25.86 29.65
CA TYR A 1155 11.41 -26.87 29.67
C TYR A 1155 10.84 -27.15 28.26
N PHE A 1156 10.85 -26.14 27.39
CA PHE A 1156 10.44 -26.18 25.99
C PHE A 1156 11.64 -26.28 25.02
N GLY A 1157 12.83 -26.70 25.51
CA GLY A 1157 14.08 -26.66 24.75
C GLY A 1157 14.67 -25.25 24.62
N PHE A 1158 15.68 -25.11 23.75
CA PHE A 1158 16.27 -23.83 23.32
C PHE A 1158 16.69 -22.85 24.46
N LYS A 1159 17.10 -23.38 25.63
CA LYS A 1159 17.41 -22.63 26.87
C LYS A 1159 18.20 -21.33 26.62
N GLU A 1160 19.41 -21.46 26.06
CA GLU A 1160 20.33 -20.34 25.85
C GLU A 1160 19.78 -19.28 24.88
N TYR A 1161 19.01 -19.71 23.88
CA TYR A 1161 18.40 -18.82 22.88
C TYR A 1161 17.28 -17.95 23.49
N PHE A 1162 16.50 -18.52 24.44
CA PHE A 1162 15.41 -17.82 25.12
C PHE A 1162 15.83 -17.04 26.37
N ASN A 1163 17.02 -17.25 26.96
CA ASN A 1163 17.51 -16.45 28.09
C ASN A 1163 17.32 -14.95 27.84
N SER A 1164 17.90 -14.43 26.76
CA SER A 1164 17.78 -13.02 26.34
C SER A 1164 16.34 -12.49 26.13
N LEU A 1165 15.34 -13.37 25.97
CA LEU A 1165 13.93 -13.00 25.93
C LEU A 1165 13.37 -12.89 27.36
N CYS A 1166 13.66 -13.86 28.22
CA CYS A 1166 13.30 -13.83 29.65
C CYS A 1166 14.00 -12.69 30.41
N ASP A 1167 15.23 -12.34 30.04
CA ASP A 1167 16.02 -11.28 30.67
C ASP A 1167 15.45 -9.87 30.37
N SER A 1168 14.56 -9.74 29.39
CA SER A 1168 13.78 -8.50 29.13
C SER A 1168 12.56 -8.34 30.04
N LEU A 1169 12.20 -9.38 30.80
CA LEU A 1169 11.00 -9.45 31.65
C LEU A 1169 11.30 -9.29 33.14
N GLU A 1170 12.52 -8.86 33.49
CA GLU A 1170 12.91 -8.58 34.87
C GLU A 1170 12.34 -7.23 35.33
N ASP A 1171 12.12 -7.06 36.64
CA ASP A 1171 11.35 -5.95 37.24
C ASP A 1171 11.81 -4.53 36.83
N ASP A 1172 13.08 -4.36 36.45
CA ASP A 1172 13.67 -3.10 35.98
C ASP A 1172 13.61 -2.91 34.45
N LYS A 1173 13.28 -3.97 33.69
CA LYS A 1173 13.37 -4.03 32.22
C LYS A 1173 12.03 -4.29 31.51
N ASP A 1174 11.01 -4.79 32.21
CA ASP A 1174 9.65 -4.99 31.67
C ASP A 1174 8.98 -3.65 31.31
N PHE A 1175 9.34 -3.12 30.15
CA PHE A 1175 8.84 -1.86 29.60
C PHE A 1175 7.35 -1.98 29.26
N TYR A 1176 6.92 -3.12 28.70
CA TYR A 1176 5.57 -3.36 28.19
C TYR A 1176 4.59 -3.91 29.24
N LYS A 1177 5.03 -4.03 30.50
CA LYS A 1177 4.21 -4.36 31.69
C LYS A 1177 3.55 -5.74 31.63
N LEU A 1178 4.25 -6.73 31.08
CA LEU A 1178 3.78 -8.11 31.01
C LEU A 1178 3.63 -8.71 32.42
N GLY A 1179 4.61 -8.51 33.32
CA GLY A 1179 4.60 -9.08 34.67
C GLY A 1179 3.56 -8.44 35.59
N ALA A 1180 3.24 -7.16 35.36
CA ALA A 1180 2.24 -6.40 36.11
C ALA A 1180 0.80 -6.76 35.68
N ASP A 1181 0.53 -6.83 34.36
CA ASP A 1181 -0.81 -7.16 33.86
C ASP A 1181 -1.15 -8.66 33.98
N PHE A 1182 -0.15 -9.56 34.12
CA PHE A 1182 -0.34 -11.01 34.01
C PHE A 1182 -1.47 -11.57 34.88
N SER A 1183 -1.61 -11.13 36.14
CA SER A 1183 -2.69 -11.58 37.02
C SER A 1183 -4.07 -11.21 36.47
N SER A 1184 -4.24 -9.98 36.00
CA SER A 1184 -5.51 -9.52 35.40
C SER A 1184 -5.82 -10.24 34.09
N TYR A 1185 -4.79 -10.55 33.29
CA TYR A 1185 -4.92 -11.33 32.08
C TYR A 1185 -5.38 -12.78 32.38
N LEU A 1186 -4.84 -13.41 33.41
CA LEU A 1186 -5.29 -14.73 33.87
C LEU A 1186 -6.72 -14.69 34.44
N GLU A 1187 -7.09 -13.63 35.18
CA GLU A 1187 -8.45 -13.44 35.69
C GLU A 1187 -9.48 -13.26 34.56
N ALA A 1188 -9.14 -12.49 33.52
CA ALA A 1188 -9.94 -12.31 32.31
C ALA A 1188 -10.08 -13.62 31.52
N GLN A 1189 -8.99 -14.37 31.33
CA GLN A 1189 -9.03 -15.68 30.66
C GLN A 1189 -9.90 -16.68 31.43
N ALA A 1190 -9.81 -16.71 32.76
CA ALA A 1190 -10.68 -17.52 33.61
C ALA A 1190 -12.14 -17.03 33.59
N MET A 1191 -12.40 -15.75 33.30
CA MET A 1191 -13.76 -15.23 33.09
C MET A 1191 -14.34 -15.72 31.76
N ALA A 1192 -13.56 -15.68 30.67
CA ALA A 1192 -13.97 -16.23 29.38
C ALA A 1192 -14.30 -17.72 29.49
N ASP A 1193 -13.49 -18.52 30.21
CA ASP A 1193 -13.80 -19.92 30.49
C ASP A 1193 -15.15 -20.09 31.23
N ARG A 1194 -15.40 -19.31 32.29
CA ARG A 1194 -16.66 -19.37 33.06
C ARG A 1194 -17.88 -19.03 32.20
N VAL A 1195 -17.76 -18.09 31.26
CA VAL A 1195 -18.87 -17.70 30.38
C VAL A 1195 -19.07 -18.72 29.25
N PHE A 1196 -18.01 -19.29 28.68
CA PHE A 1196 -18.10 -20.25 27.55
C PHE A 1196 -18.81 -21.57 27.90
N VAL A 1197 -18.89 -21.92 29.19
CA VAL A 1197 -19.72 -23.03 29.70
C VAL A 1197 -21.22 -22.68 29.62
N ASN A 1198 -21.60 -21.41 29.79
CA ASN A 1198 -22.97 -20.94 29.61
C ASN A 1198 -23.20 -20.52 28.15
N LYS A 1199 -23.61 -21.47 27.30
CA LYS A 1199 -23.82 -21.26 25.87
C LYS A 1199 -24.88 -20.20 25.55
N GLU A 1200 -25.95 -20.10 26.33
CA GLU A 1200 -26.99 -19.08 26.16
C GLU A 1200 -26.40 -17.68 26.36
N LYS A 1201 -25.67 -17.45 27.47
CA LYS A 1201 -25.02 -16.16 27.73
C LYS A 1201 -23.94 -15.86 26.67
N TRP A 1202 -23.08 -16.81 26.34
CA TRP A 1202 -22.03 -16.62 25.33
C TRP A 1202 -22.62 -16.21 23.97
N THR A 1203 -23.71 -16.87 23.54
CA THR A 1203 -24.36 -16.58 22.27
C THR A 1203 -25.11 -15.25 22.29
N CYS A 1204 -25.74 -14.89 23.41
CA CYS A 1204 -26.33 -13.56 23.60
C CYS A 1204 -25.27 -12.44 23.49
N MET A 1205 -24.12 -12.57 24.17
CA MET A 1205 -22.99 -11.63 24.04
C MET A 1205 -22.45 -11.57 22.60
N SER A 1206 -22.44 -12.70 21.89
CA SER A 1206 -21.99 -12.82 20.49
C SER A 1206 -22.92 -12.07 19.53
N ILE A 1207 -24.25 -12.18 19.71
CA ILE A 1207 -25.24 -11.44 18.94
C ILE A 1207 -25.16 -9.93 19.24
N LEU A 1208 -25.09 -9.54 20.53
CA LEU A 1208 -24.96 -8.14 20.95
C LEU A 1208 -23.68 -7.49 20.40
N SER A 1209 -22.58 -8.25 20.34
CA SER A 1209 -21.31 -7.82 19.74
C SER A 1209 -21.51 -7.39 18.28
N THR A 1210 -22.20 -8.20 17.48
CA THR A 1210 -22.50 -7.85 16.08
C THR A 1210 -23.53 -6.72 15.98
N ALA A 1211 -24.53 -6.69 16.86
CA ALA A 1211 -25.58 -5.68 16.84
C ALA A 1211 -25.03 -4.26 17.12
N GLY A 1212 -24.11 -4.11 18.08
CA GLY A 1212 -23.41 -2.85 18.38
C GLY A 1212 -22.20 -2.57 17.48
N SER A 1213 -22.04 -3.25 16.33
CA SER A 1213 -20.87 -3.06 15.46
C SER A 1213 -21.03 -1.93 14.42
N GLY A 1214 -22.22 -1.32 14.30
CA GLY A 1214 -22.58 -0.33 13.27
C GLY A 1214 -21.61 0.85 13.16
N LYS A 1215 -21.28 1.50 14.29
CA LYS A 1215 -20.29 2.59 14.40
C LYS A 1215 -18.96 2.27 13.68
N PHE A 1216 -18.57 1.00 13.57
CA PHE A 1216 -17.28 0.57 13.01
C PHE A 1216 -17.31 0.21 11.52
N SER A 1217 -18.37 0.51 10.77
CA SER A 1217 -18.29 0.50 9.30
C SER A 1217 -17.36 1.62 8.79
N SER A 1218 -16.60 1.32 7.74
CA SER A 1218 -15.83 2.33 7.01
C SER A 1218 -16.70 3.31 6.20
N ASP A 1219 -17.99 3.02 6.00
CA ASP A 1219 -18.92 3.93 5.32
C ASP A 1219 -19.12 5.21 6.15
N ARG A 1220 -19.52 5.06 7.41
CA ARG A 1220 -19.65 6.14 8.40
C ARG A 1220 -18.35 6.93 8.55
N THR A 1221 -17.19 6.25 8.60
CA THR A 1221 -15.88 6.92 8.58
C THR A 1221 -15.70 7.80 7.34
N ILE A 1222 -16.08 7.31 6.15
CA ILE A 1222 -15.93 8.03 4.89
C ILE A 1222 -16.86 9.24 4.78
N GLU A 1223 -18.10 9.14 5.25
CA GLU A 1223 -19.04 10.27 5.28
C GLU A 1223 -18.53 11.40 6.18
N GLU A 1224 -17.97 11.08 7.36
CA GLU A 1224 -17.31 12.06 8.22
C GLU A 1224 -16.13 12.76 7.52
N TYR A 1225 -15.27 12.02 6.80
CA TYR A 1225 -14.16 12.59 6.05
C TYR A 1225 -14.64 13.48 4.89
N ALA A 1226 -15.61 13.02 4.11
CA ALA A 1226 -16.16 13.75 2.97
C ALA A 1226 -16.74 15.10 3.40
N LYS A 1227 -17.49 15.11 4.51
CA LYS A 1227 -18.18 16.28 5.05
C LYS A 1227 -17.28 17.22 5.85
N HIS A 1228 -16.33 16.71 6.63
CA HIS A 1228 -15.57 17.51 7.61
C HIS A 1228 -14.07 17.68 7.30
N ALA A 1229 -13.57 17.03 6.25
CA ALA A 1229 -12.23 17.28 5.71
C ALA A 1229 -12.29 17.67 4.22
N TRP A 1230 -12.75 16.79 3.34
CA TRP A 1230 -12.50 16.94 1.90
C TRP A 1230 -13.42 17.95 1.18
N GLY A 1231 -14.66 18.09 1.64
CA GLY A 1231 -15.69 18.90 0.99
C GLY A 1231 -16.12 18.31 -0.35
N ILE A 1232 -16.34 16.98 -0.38
CA ILE A 1232 -16.80 16.25 -1.58
C ILE A 1232 -18.22 15.73 -1.40
N GLU A 1233 -18.96 15.63 -2.50
CA GLU A 1233 -20.33 15.13 -2.54
C GLU A 1233 -20.43 13.85 -3.39
N PRO A 1234 -21.43 12.96 -3.14
CA PRO A 1234 -21.65 11.78 -3.98
C PRO A 1234 -22.00 12.15 -5.43
N CYS A 1235 -21.38 11.46 -6.39
CA CYS A 1235 -21.58 11.67 -7.82
C CYS A 1235 -22.02 10.34 -8.45
N ARG A 1236 -23.32 10.04 -8.38
CA ARG A 1236 -23.84 8.72 -8.76
C ARG A 1236 -24.05 8.58 -10.27
N CYS A 1237 -23.34 7.66 -10.90
CA CYS A 1237 -23.55 7.26 -12.28
C CYS A 1237 -24.93 6.59 -12.44
N PRO A 1238 -25.76 6.98 -13.42
CA PRO A 1238 -27.10 6.42 -13.59
C PRO A 1238 -27.09 4.95 -14.05
N PHE A 1239 -28.21 4.27 -13.79
CA PHE A 1239 -28.57 2.98 -14.38
C PHE A 1239 -29.19 3.18 -15.78
#